data_AF-A0A533XED4-F1
#
_entry.id   AF-A0A533XED4-F1
#
_cell.length_a   1.000
_cell.length_b   1.000
_cell.length_c   1.000
_cell.angle_alpha   90.00
_cell.angle_beta   90.00
_cell.angle_gamma   90.00
#
_symmetry.space_group_name_H-M   'P 1'
#
loop_
_entity.id
_entity.type
_entity.pdbx_description
1 polymer ?
#
loop_
_entity_poly.entity_id
_entity_poly.type
_entity_poly.pdbx_seq_one_letter_code
_entity_poly.pdbx_strand_id
1 'polypeptide(L)'
;MVSTDEVLKTLSSVSDPELGRDIVSLHMVEDVRVEDGVVSFTLNLTTPACPLRARIEDGAKEAIGKLRGVKELRMKVSSNVMATRPYDETEVLKGVKNVIAVASGKGGVGKSTIAVNLAVALASSGAKVGLLDADVYGPNIPLMMGIRAAPGVEGDLIQTPSAHGVKVASLGFFYKDETPLIWRGPMVAGAVRQLLTKVNWGELDYLIVDLPPGCLPAGTFVTTATNVPKPIEQIQVGDFVMAYDGEKLVPRRVLGVFPQGKQTVFRLKTPNRTILASANHPFLKYHRKIGWHRLDELKVGDRIVVSNFIEGGQPMALPAIDHDSAHITLPSITSPEFMRIVGHFVGEGFVKVQRGKKEPVGIRVCEPRGSKFRKTYEDLYRKVFNCHIFEDNDGQKFAVASTPLAKLFKALGLDHRAREKRIPDWVFSLPSDQRQGFIQGYAEADGTIRHRAATKALPDWKGRYRFVTIEHDTVAVETTNEMLVRQLHELCLMSGLRSDNIRVEHTEEQRLPEGRVARHSTSYCFDFSLKVDRNPFKLARVTAIEPAGEVDTYDLQVEQYQNFIANSIIVHNTGDSSLTLAQTVPLGGVVIVTTPQEAALTIATKALAMFRKLDVPILGIVENMSYFLCTHCGEKSYIFSTGGGRRVASMLNVDFLGEIPLETRIREQSDLGAPVVAAFPNSPEANIFKDFAFRVAGMISIVAYAKVSK
;
A
#
# COMPACT_ATOMS: atom_id res chain seq x y z
N MET A 1 -59.13 -17.59 31.88
CA MET A 1 -57.83 -18.31 31.84
C MET A 1 -56.93 -17.50 30.93
N VAL A 2 -55.69 -17.26 31.34
CA VAL A 2 -54.72 -16.53 30.50
C VAL A 2 -54.45 -17.38 29.26
N SER A 3 -54.56 -16.79 28.07
CA SER A 3 -54.24 -17.48 26.81
C SER A 3 -52.81 -17.21 26.33
N THR A 4 -52.28 -18.07 25.47
CA THR A 4 -50.97 -17.86 24.82
C THR A 4 -50.92 -16.54 24.04
N ASP A 5 -52.01 -16.15 23.39
CA ASP A 5 -52.12 -14.89 22.64
C ASP A 5 -52.10 -13.67 23.57
N GLU A 6 -52.70 -13.75 24.76
CA GLU A 6 -52.63 -12.69 25.77
C GLU A 6 -51.21 -12.51 26.32
N VAL A 7 -50.47 -13.61 26.49
CA VAL A 7 -49.06 -13.59 26.90
C VAL A 7 -48.20 -12.92 25.84
N LEU A 8 -48.33 -13.34 24.57
CA LEU A 8 -47.57 -12.74 23.46
C LEU A 8 -47.92 -11.25 23.27
N LYS A 9 -49.20 -10.88 23.33
CA LYS A 9 -49.63 -9.47 23.25
C LYS A 9 -49.11 -8.62 24.41
N THR A 10 -48.88 -9.21 25.58
CA THR A 10 -48.31 -8.49 26.72
C THR A 10 -46.80 -8.34 26.58
N LEU A 11 -46.11 -9.39 26.11
CA LEU A 11 -44.68 -9.35 25.86
C LEU A 11 -44.30 -8.40 24.72
N SER A 12 -45.18 -8.14 23.76
CA SER A 12 -44.94 -7.13 22.71
C SER A 12 -44.89 -5.68 23.22
N SER A 13 -45.19 -5.43 24.50
CA SER A 13 -44.96 -4.13 25.14
C SER A 13 -43.51 -3.93 25.60
N VAL A 14 -42.70 -4.99 25.62
CA VAL A 14 -41.29 -4.95 26.00
C VAL A 14 -40.45 -4.75 24.74
N SER A 15 -39.74 -3.62 24.67
CA SER A 15 -38.86 -3.30 23.54
C SER A 15 -37.42 -3.71 23.80
N ASP A 16 -36.78 -4.27 22.77
CA ASP A 16 -35.33 -4.39 22.72
C ASP A 16 -34.72 -2.98 22.52
N PRO A 17 -33.89 -2.49 23.47
CA PRO A 17 -33.35 -1.13 23.39
C PRO A 17 -32.35 -0.90 22.25
N GLU A 18 -31.77 -1.95 21.67
CA GLU A 18 -30.82 -1.86 20.56
C GLU A 18 -31.52 -1.85 19.20
N LEU A 19 -32.51 -2.73 19.05
CA LEU A 19 -33.24 -2.90 17.79
C LEU A 19 -34.45 -1.96 17.66
N GLY A 20 -34.85 -1.32 18.77
CA GLY A 20 -35.97 -0.37 18.80
C GLY A 20 -37.33 -1.00 18.46
N ARG A 21 -37.44 -2.33 18.57
CA ARG A 21 -38.63 -3.13 18.26
C ARG A 21 -38.98 -4.04 19.43
N ASP A 22 -40.22 -4.52 19.47
CA ASP A 22 -40.67 -5.38 20.55
C ASP A 22 -40.10 -6.81 20.44
N ILE A 23 -39.90 -7.44 21.59
CA ILE A 23 -39.26 -8.77 21.70
C ILE A 23 -40.06 -9.88 21.00
N VAL A 24 -41.36 -9.69 20.74
CA VAL A 24 -42.20 -10.68 20.06
C VAL A 24 -42.04 -10.56 18.55
N SER A 25 -42.08 -9.34 17.99
CA SER A 25 -41.79 -9.08 16.57
C SER A 25 -40.34 -9.46 16.20
N LEU A 26 -39.43 -9.41 17.16
CA LEU A 26 -38.04 -9.86 17.02
C LEU A 26 -37.87 -11.38 17.15
N HIS A 27 -38.97 -12.14 17.35
CA HIS A 27 -38.96 -13.59 17.53
C HIS A 27 -38.07 -14.05 18.70
N MET A 28 -37.89 -13.21 19.72
CA MET A 28 -37.09 -13.53 20.91
C MET A 28 -37.89 -14.33 21.94
N VAL A 29 -39.20 -14.50 21.75
CA VAL A 29 -40.07 -15.25 22.66
C VAL A 29 -40.46 -16.56 21.98
N GLU A 30 -39.95 -17.67 22.52
CA GLU A 30 -40.16 -19.02 21.99
C GLU A 30 -40.84 -19.91 23.05
N ASP A 31 -41.42 -21.04 22.60
CA ASP A 31 -41.98 -22.09 23.46
C ASP A 31 -43.02 -21.61 24.51
N VAL A 32 -43.89 -20.66 24.16
CA VAL A 32 -44.89 -20.14 25.10
C VAL A 32 -45.93 -21.21 25.43
N ARG A 33 -46.04 -21.55 26.72
CA ARG A 33 -47.05 -22.47 27.26
C ARG A 33 -47.74 -21.87 28.48
N VAL A 34 -49.04 -22.09 28.59
CA VAL A 34 -49.85 -21.65 29.72
C VAL A 34 -50.66 -22.83 30.26
N GLU A 35 -50.35 -23.28 31.47
CA GLU A 35 -51.00 -24.43 32.12
C GLU A 35 -51.36 -24.06 33.58
N ASP A 36 -52.63 -24.16 33.97
CA ASP A 36 -53.13 -23.92 35.35
C ASP A 36 -52.73 -22.59 36.02
N GLY A 37 -52.40 -21.57 35.22
CA GLY A 37 -51.92 -20.26 35.67
C GLY A 37 -50.40 -20.14 35.74
N VAL A 38 -49.65 -21.17 35.35
CA VAL A 38 -48.19 -21.11 35.16
C VAL A 38 -47.90 -20.70 33.72
N VAL A 39 -47.20 -19.58 33.53
CA VAL A 39 -46.72 -19.13 32.23
C VAL A 39 -45.26 -19.55 32.08
N SER A 40 -44.93 -20.26 31.00
CA SER A 40 -43.56 -20.63 30.68
C SER A 40 -43.20 -20.26 29.25
N PHE A 41 -41.99 -19.72 29.06
CA PHE A 41 -41.45 -19.40 27.74
C PHE A 41 -39.93 -19.29 27.79
N THR A 42 -39.29 -19.39 26.62
CA THR A 42 -37.87 -19.14 26.43
C THR A 42 -37.68 -17.73 25.86
N LEU A 43 -36.92 -16.89 26.56
CA LEU A 43 -36.47 -15.59 26.07
C LEU A 43 -35.10 -15.76 25.41
N ASN A 44 -35.07 -15.73 24.08
CA ASN A 44 -33.89 -15.94 23.26
C ASN A 44 -33.31 -14.59 22.79
N LEU A 45 -32.27 -14.12 23.48
CA LEU A 45 -31.61 -12.85 23.18
C LEU A 45 -30.77 -12.95 21.89
N THR A 46 -30.62 -11.83 21.18
CA THR A 46 -29.86 -11.74 19.93
C THR A 46 -28.35 -11.77 20.12
N THR A 47 -27.86 -11.47 21.32
CA THR A 47 -26.43 -11.59 21.66
C THR A 47 -26.22 -11.90 23.15
N PRO A 48 -25.26 -12.78 23.51
CA PRO A 48 -24.88 -13.03 24.89
C PRO A 48 -24.16 -11.83 25.55
N ALA A 49 -23.65 -10.89 24.75
CA ALA A 49 -22.87 -9.74 25.22
C ALA A 49 -23.69 -8.59 25.80
N CYS A 50 -25.00 -8.76 25.99
CA CYS A 50 -25.91 -7.68 26.36
C CYS A 50 -25.94 -7.40 27.89
N PRO A 51 -25.39 -6.27 28.38
CA PRO A 51 -25.56 -5.84 29.77
C PRO A 51 -27.02 -5.41 30.05
N LEU A 52 -27.83 -5.19 29.01
CA LEU A 52 -29.27 -4.92 29.11
C LEU A 52 -30.10 -6.21 29.22
N ARG A 53 -29.48 -7.39 29.26
CA ARG A 53 -30.14 -8.66 29.56
C ARG A 53 -31.05 -8.55 30.78
N ALA A 54 -30.52 -8.01 31.88
CA ALA A 54 -31.29 -7.81 33.11
C ALA A 54 -32.52 -6.91 32.87
N ARG A 55 -32.39 -5.86 32.06
CA ARG A 55 -33.49 -4.93 31.76
C ARG A 55 -34.58 -5.55 30.90
N ILE A 56 -34.23 -6.37 29.90
CA ILE A 56 -35.22 -7.08 29.08
C ILE A 56 -35.89 -8.19 29.91
N GLU A 57 -35.11 -8.92 30.71
CA GLU A 57 -35.63 -9.92 31.65
C GLU A 57 -36.60 -9.32 32.66
N ASP A 58 -36.22 -8.21 33.29
CA ASP A 58 -37.04 -7.52 34.30
C ASP A 58 -38.27 -6.89 33.66
N GLY A 59 -38.14 -6.31 32.46
CA GLY A 59 -39.28 -5.84 31.67
C GLY A 59 -40.26 -6.95 31.32
N ALA A 60 -39.78 -8.13 30.93
CA ALA A 60 -40.62 -9.30 30.65
C ALA A 60 -41.29 -9.84 31.92
N LYS A 61 -40.57 -9.92 33.04
CA LYS A 61 -41.14 -10.30 34.35
C LYS A 61 -42.22 -9.32 34.80
N GLU A 62 -41.98 -8.02 34.68
CA GLU A 62 -42.92 -6.97 35.06
C GLU A 62 -44.17 -6.97 34.17
N ALA A 63 -43.98 -7.15 32.86
CA ALA A 63 -45.09 -7.23 31.90
C ALA A 63 -46.01 -8.42 32.20
N ILE A 64 -45.45 -9.62 32.40
CA ILE A 64 -46.23 -10.82 32.73
C ILE A 64 -46.84 -10.75 34.13
N GLY A 65 -46.16 -10.13 35.10
CA GLY A 65 -46.70 -9.95 36.45
C GLY A 65 -47.98 -9.09 36.51
N LYS A 66 -48.26 -8.29 35.47
CA LYS A 66 -49.48 -7.47 35.36
C LYS A 66 -50.68 -8.24 34.80
N LEU A 67 -50.50 -9.46 34.28
CA LEU A 67 -51.59 -10.29 33.74
C LEU A 67 -52.42 -10.93 34.86
N ARG A 68 -53.74 -10.71 34.84
CA ARG A 68 -54.67 -11.32 35.80
C ARG A 68 -54.82 -12.83 35.52
N GLY A 69 -54.49 -13.65 36.51
CA GLY A 69 -54.62 -15.11 36.42
C GLY A 69 -53.30 -15.88 36.29
N VAL A 70 -52.16 -15.19 36.27
CA VAL A 70 -50.82 -15.80 36.38
C VAL A 70 -50.49 -16.05 37.85
N LYS A 71 -50.18 -17.30 38.20
CA LYS A 71 -49.75 -17.74 39.54
C LYS A 71 -48.23 -17.88 39.63
N GLU A 72 -47.58 -18.26 38.55
CA GLU A 72 -46.13 -18.51 38.49
C GLU A 72 -45.59 -18.21 37.08
N LEU A 73 -44.38 -17.66 36.99
CA LEU A 73 -43.66 -17.42 35.74
C LEU A 73 -42.37 -18.27 35.70
N ARG A 74 -42.22 -19.10 34.68
CA ARG A 74 -41.01 -19.88 34.39
C ARG A 74 -40.38 -19.40 33.09
N MET A 75 -39.46 -18.46 33.22
CA MET A 75 -38.73 -17.90 32.08
C MET A 75 -37.33 -18.53 32.00
N LYS A 76 -37.02 -19.17 30.86
CA LYS A 76 -35.66 -19.62 30.55
C LYS A 76 -35.03 -18.57 29.63
N VAL A 77 -33.83 -18.11 29.96
CA VAL A 77 -33.13 -17.12 29.12
C VAL A 77 -32.01 -17.83 28.38
N SER A 78 -32.04 -17.73 27.06
CA SER A 78 -30.99 -18.19 26.15
C SER A 78 -30.53 -17.02 25.28
N SER A 79 -29.46 -17.24 24.52
CA SER A 79 -29.03 -16.30 23.50
C SER A 79 -28.71 -17.06 22.22
N ASN A 80 -29.22 -16.57 21.10
CA ASN A 80 -28.90 -17.09 19.78
C ASN A 80 -28.46 -15.94 18.88
N VAL A 81 -27.16 -15.90 18.60
CA VAL A 81 -26.60 -14.90 17.67
C VAL A 81 -27.17 -15.18 16.28
N MET A 82 -27.83 -14.18 15.69
CA MET A 82 -28.28 -14.25 14.30
C MET A 82 -27.08 -14.19 13.36
N ALA A 83 -27.11 -15.03 12.33
CA ALA A 83 -26.13 -14.96 11.25
C ALA A 83 -26.50 -13.81 10.31
N THR A 84 -25.50 -13.04 9.87
CA THR A 84 -25.69 -12.00 8.85
C THR A 84 -25.99 -12.56 7.45
N ARG A 85 -25.99 -13.90 7.29
CA ARG A 85 -26.12 -14.59 6.00
C ARG A 85 -26.83 -15.95 6.17
N PRO A 86 -27.58 -16.43 5.16
CA PRO A 86 -28.04 -17.82 5.10
C PRO A 86 -26.84 -18.76 4.95
N TYR A 87 -26.90 -19.91 5.61
CA TYR A 87 -25.84 -20.93 5.58
C TYR A 87 -25.82 -21.65 4.22
N ASP A 88 -24.75 -21.50 3.45
CA ASP A 88 -24.48 -22.28 2.23
C ASP A 88 -23.33 -23.27 2.49
N GLU A 89 -23.55 -24.56 2.23
CA GLU A 89 -22.56 -25.62 2.45
C GLU A 89 -21.31 -25.50 1.56
N THR A 90 -21.34 -24.65 0.53
CA THR A 90 -20.24 -24.39 -0.40
C THR A 90 -19.32 -23.22 -0.01
N GLU A 91 -19.60 -22.52 1.08
CA GLU A 91 -18.90 -21.28 1.48
C GLU A 91 -17.57 -21.48 2.25
N VAL A 92 -16.70 -20.46 2.11
CA VAL A 92 -15.47 -20.27 2.87
C VAL A 92 -15.84 -19.91 4.33
N LEU A 93 -15.19 -20.53 5.33
CA LEU A 93 -15.46 -20.39 6.79
C LEU A 93 -16.77 -21.03 7.30
N LYS A 94 -16.98 -22.32 6.98
CA LYS A 94 -18.10 -23.14 7.49
C LYS A 94 -18.23 -23.06 9.02
N GLY A 95 -19.46 -22.86 9.52
CA GLY A 95 -19.78 -22.79 10.95
C GLY A 95 -19.62 -21.40 11.60
N VAL A 96 -19.20 -20.38 10.83
CA VAL A 96 -19.04 -19.01 11.34
C VAL A 96 -20.26 -18.15 11.01
N LYS A 97 -21.00 -17.71 12.03
CA LYS A 97 -22.23 -16.91 11.84
C LYS A 97 -21.96 -15.47 11.36
N ASN A 98 -20.91 -14.83 11.89
CA ASN A 98 -20.59 -13.44 11.58
C ASN A 98 -19.07 -13.22 11.49
N VAL A 99 -18.61 -12.63 10.39
CA VAL A 99 -17.21 -12.21 10.22
C VAL A 99 -17.10 -10.70 10.39
N ILE A 100 -16.28 -10.24 11.33
CA ILE A 100 -16.09 -8.82 11.64
C ILE A 100 -14.65 -8.44 11.32
N ALA A 101 -14.47 -7.55 10.35
CA ALA A 101 -13.15 -7.02 10.02
C ALA A 101 -12.78 -5.84 10.93
N VAL A 102 -11.53 -5.82 11.40
CA VAL A 102 -10.94 -4.66 12.09
C VAL A 102 -9.94 -4.04 11.12
N ALA A 103 -10.27 -2.85 10.63
CA ALA A 103 -9.48 -2.13 9.64
C ALA A 103 -8.96 -0.82 10.21
N SER A 104 -7.78 -0.39 9.75
CA SER A 104 -7.28 0.96 9.95
C SER A 104 -6.79 1.53 8.63
N GLY A 105 -6.82 2.86 8.52
CA GLY A 105 -6.21 3.53 7.39
C GLY A 105 -4.70 3.77 7.52
N LYS A 106 -4.14 3.56 8.72
CA LYS A 106 -2.73 3.79 9.06
C LYS A 106 -2.14 2.59 9.79
N GLY A 107 -0.83 2.38 9.63
CA GLY A 107 -0.03 1.53 10.53
C GLY A 107 0.12 2.19 11.90
N GLY A 108 0.31 1.38 12.95
CA GLY A 108 0.64 1.87 14.30
C GLY A 108 -0.51 2.47 15.13
N VAL A 109 -1.75 2.49 14.64
CA VAL A 109 -2.92 3.00 15.39
C VAL A 109 -3.47 2.03 16.45
N GLY A 110 -2.81 0.89 16.68
CA GLY A 110 -3.23 -0.13 17.64
C GLY A 110 -4.35 -1.07 17.14
N LYS A 111 -4.49 -1.25 15.82
CA LYS A 111 -5.48 -2.14 15.19
C LYS A 111 -5.51 -3.55 15.82
N SER A 112 -4.36 -4.22 15.93
CA SER A 112 -4.26 -5.57 16.53
C SER A 112 -4.62 -5.57 18.02
N THR A 113 -4.28 -4.50 18.76
CA THR A 113 -4.71 -4.31 20.15
C THR A 113 -6.23 -4.23 20.28
N ILE A 114 -6.88 -3.50 19.37
CA ILE A 114 -8.35 -3.43 19.30
C ILE A 114 -8.93 -4.80 18.96
N ALA A 115 -8.41 -5.49 17.93
CA ALA A 115 -8.91 -6.79 17.50
C ALA A 115 -8.84 -7.85 18.60
N VAL A 116 -7.69 -7.94 19.29
CA VAL A 116 -7.46 -8.88 20.40
C VAL A 116 -8.41 -8.62 21.57
N ASN A 117 -8.49 -7.38 22.05
CA ASN A 117 -9.35 -7.07 23.20
C ASN A 117 -10.84 -7.15 22.87
N LEU A 118 -11.24 -6.84 21.64
CA LEU A 118 -12.61 -7.08 21.14
C LEU A 118 -12.97 -8.56 21.20
N ALA A 119 -12.09 -9.42 20.68
CA ALA A 119 -12.33 -10.87 20.65
C ALA A 119 -12.46 -11.45 22.06
N VAL A 120 -11.55 -11.07 22.96
CA VAL A 120 -11.57 -11.51 24.37
C VAL A 120 -12.79 -10.96 25.11
N ALA A 121 -13.20 -9.72 24.86
CA ALA A 121 -14.39 -9.14 25.47
C ALA A 121 -15.67 -9.89 25.03
N LEU A 122 -15.84 -10.16 23.74
CA LEU A 122 -16.97 -10.95 23.23
C LEU A 122 -16.99 -12.37 23.82
N ALA A 123 -15.83 -13.02 23.91
CA ALA A 123 -15.71 -14.35 24.52
C ALA A 123 -16.02 -14.34 26.02
N SER A 124 -15.57 -13.32 26.75
CA SER A 124 -15.85 -13.16 28.19
C SER A 124 -17.34 -13.01 28.51
N SER A 125 -18.12 -12.57 27.54
CA SER A 125 -19.59 -12.49 27.64
C SER A 125 -20.31 -13.78 27.25
N GLY A 126 -19.59 -14.84 26.89
CA GLY A 126 -20.15 -16.15 26.55
C GLY A 126 -20.36 -16.42 25.06
N ALA A 127 -19.92 -15.53 24.16
CA ALA A 127 -19.94 -15.80 22.73
C ALA A 127 -18.83 -16.78 22.31
N LYS A 128 -19.08 -17.60 21.29
CA LYS A 128 -18.02 -18.42 20.67
C LYS A 128 -17.25 -17.58 19.66
N VAL A 129 -15.98 -17.29 19.97
CA VAL A 129 -15.19 -16.31 19.20
C VAL A 129 -13.93 -16.94 18.60
N GLY A 130 -13.69 -16.61 17.33
CA GLY A 130 -12.41 -16.82 16.65
C GLY A 130 -11.71 -15.50 16.37
N LEU A 131 -10.39 -15.53 16.30
CA LEU A 131 -9.53 -14.42 15.92
C LEU A 131 -8.55 -14.88 14.84
N LEU A 132 -8.66 -14.26 13.66
CA LEU A 132 -7.78 -14.48 12.52
C LEU A 132 -6.82 -13.29 12.37
N ASP A 133 -5.54 -13.58 12.50
CA ASP A 133 -4.46 -12.68 12.16
C ASP A 133 -4.22 -12.73 10.66
N ALA A 134 -4.68 -11.72 9.94
CA ALA A 134 -4.43 -11.60 8.51
C ALA A 134 -3.19 -10.74 8.21
N ASP A 135 -2.45 -10.30 9.24
CA ASP A 135 -1.16 -9.61 9.10
C ASP A 135 -0.02 -10.61 8.93
N VAL A 136 0.11 -11.12 7.71
CA VAL A 136 1.06 -12.18 7.34
C VAL A 136 2.53 -11.79 7.63
N TYR A 137 2.87 -10.51 7.53
CA TYR A 137 4.26 -10.03 7.57
C TYR A 137 4.68 -9.48 8.93
N GLY A 138 3.72 -9.18 9.82
CA GLY A 138 3.97 -8.83 11.21
C GLY A 138 2.92 -9.43 12.16
N PRO A 139 2.76 -10.77 12.19
CA PRO A 139 1.71 -11.40 12.97
C PRO A 139 2.00 -11.29 14.46
N ASN A 140 1.29 -10.39 15.14
CA ASN A 140 1.50 -10.11 16.55
C ASN A 140 0.49 -10.83 17.46
N ILE A 141 -0.57 -11.43 16.87
CA ILE A 141 -1.67 -11.99 17.66
C ILE A 141 -1.24 -13.18 18.54
N PRO A 142 -0.41 -14.15 18.10
CA PRO A 142 0.06 -15.22 18.98
C PRO A 142 0.77 -14.72 20.22
N LEU A 143 1.63 -13.71 20.06
CA LEU A 143 2.34 -13.04 21.15
C LEU A 143 1.34 -12.38 22.10
N MET A 144 0.43 -11.56 21.56
CA MET A 144 -0.56 -10.81 22.34
C MET A 144 -1.58 -11.69 23.06
N MET A 145 -1.79 -12.91 22.57
CA MET A 145 -2.67 -13.91 23.18
C MET A 145 -1.92 -14.87 24.11
N GLY A 146 -0.59 -14.77 24.21
CA GLY A 146 0.24 -15.63 25.06
C GLY A 146 0.33 -17.08 24.58
N ILE A 147 0.09 -17.32 23.29
CA ILE A 147 0.05 -18.66 22.70
C ILE A 147 1.40 -19.01 22.09
N ARG A 148 2.08 -19.99 22.68
CA ARG A 148 3.34 -20.55 22.16
C ARG A 148 3.17 -21.91 21.49
N ALA A 149 2.01 -22.54 21.64
CA ALA A 149 1.74 -23.84 21.06
C ALA A 149 1.50 -23.72 19.54
N ALA A 150 2.19 -24.54 18.76
CA ALA A 150 1.91 -24.67 17.33
C ALA A 150 0.51 -25.29 17.11
N PRO A 151 -0.21 -24.90 16.04
CA PRO A 151 -1.48 -25.49 15.71
C PRO A 151 -1.33 -26.98 15.41
N GLY A 152 -2.32 -27.76 15.82
CA GLY A 152 -2.42 -29.17 15.46
C GLY A 152 -2.95 -29.33 14.04
N VAL A 153 -2.83 -30.53 13.49
CA VAL A 153 -3.49 -30.92 12.24
C VAL A 153 -4.24 -32.23 12.49
N GLU A 154 -5.52 -32.26 12.16
CA GLU A 154 -6.34 -33.47 12.23
C GLU A 154 -7.01 -33.68 10.88
N GLY A 155 -6.64 -34.77 10.21
CA GLY A 155 -6.97 -34.99 8.80
C GLY A 155 -6.44 -33.85 7.92
N ASP A 156 -7.35 -33.18 7.23
CA ASP A 156 -7.06 -32.07 6.30
C ASP A 156 -7.23 -30.68 6.93
N LEU A 157 -7.59 -30.61 8.22
CA LEU A 157 -7.95 -29.38 8.92
C LEU A 157 -6.92 -28.99 9.99
N ILE A 158 -6.58 -27.70 10.01
CA ILE A 158 -5.76 -27.04 11.01
C ILE A 158 -6.59 -26.86 12.28
N GLN A 159 -6.14 -27.45 13.39
CA GLN A 159 -6.73 -27.29 14.71
C GLN A 159 -6.06 -26.12 15.40
N THR A 160 -6.81 -25.04 15.59
CA THR A 160 -6.28 -23.80 16.15
C THR A 160 -6.16 -23.85 17.66
N PRO A 161 -5.07 -23.33 18.24
CA PRO A 161 -4.97 -23.15 19.67
C PRO A 161 -6.02 -22.14 20.15
N SER A 162 -6.35 -22.21 21.43
CA SER A 162 -7.24 -21.25 22.08
C SER A 162 -6.57 -20.66 23.30
N ALA A 163 -6.81 -19.37 23.55
CA ALA A 163 -6.43 -18.68 24.77
C ALA A 163 -7.51 -17.67 25.13
N HIS A 164 -7.71 -17.45 26.43
CA HIS A 164 -8.68 -16.47 26.94
C HIS A 164 -10.11 -16.67 26.38
N GLY A 165 -10.49 -17.92 26.09
CA GLY A 165 -11.79 -18.27 25.50
C GLY A 165 -11.92 -18.02 23.98
N VAL A 166 -10.85 -17.63 23.30
CA VAL A 166 -10.83 -17.29 21.86
C VAL A 166 -9.98 -18.31 21.10
N LYS A 167 -10.51 -18.86 19.99
CA LYS A 167 -9.72 -19.66 19.04
C LYS A 167 -8.88 -18.74 18.16
N VAL A 168 -7.60 -19.04 17.96
CA VAL A 168 -6.68 -18.15 17.24
C VAL A 168 -6.08 -18.85 16.02
N ALA A 169 -6.20 -18.21 14.86
CA ALA A 169 -5.48 -18.62 13.65
C ALA A 169 -4.54 -17.49 13.24
N SER A 170 -3.26 -17.80 13.06
CA SER A 170 -2.26 -16.83 12.62
C SER A 170 -1.14 -17.56 11.90
N LEU A 171 -0.55 -16.91 10.90
CA LEU A 171 0.70 -17.40 10.33
C LEU A 171 1.86 -17.27 11.33
N GLY A 172 1.72 -16.43 12.35
CA GLY A 172 2.64 -16.27 13.48
C GLY A 172 3.04 -17.58 14.15
N PHE A 173 2.17 -18.60 14.16
CA PHE A 173 2.51 -19.90 14.75
C PHE A 173 3.53 -20.72 13.94
N PHE A 174 3.70 -20.40 12.66
CA PHE A 174 4.67 -21.07 11.81
C PHE A 174 6.01 -20.34 11.74
N TYR A 175 6.14 -19.19 12.41
CA TYR A 175 7.42 -18.53 12.65
C TYR A 175 8.10 -19.23 13.83
N LYS A 176 9.27 -19.85 13.59
CA LYS A 176 10.14 -20.34 14.68
C LYS A 176 11.02 -19.20 15.17
N ASP A 177 11.29 -19.18 16.47
CA ASP A 177 12.02 -18.11 17.17
C ASP A 177 13.21 -17.54 16.36
N GLU A 178 13.24 -16.20 16.28
CA GLU A 178 14.32 -15.31 15.82
C GLU A 178 14.98 -15.58 14.45
N THR A 179 14.53 -16.57 13.69
CA THR A 179 15.06 -16.86 12.35
C THR A 179 14.10 -16.35 11.27
N PRO A 180 14.52 -15.41 10.40
CA PRO A 180 13.70 -14.97 9.28
C PRO A 180 13.43 -16.17 8.35
N LEU A 181 12.24 -16.76 8.46
CA LEU A 181 11.80 -17.81 7.55
C LEU A 181 11.48 -17.17 6.20
N ILE A 182 12.22 -17.55 5.15
CA ILE A 182 11.99 -17.06 3.79
C ILE A 182 10.81 -17.84 3.18
N TRP A 183 9.59 -17.35 3.38
CA TRP A 183 8.41 -17.90 2.71
C TRP A 183 8.34 -17.40 1.27
N ARG A 184 8.25 -18.32 0.29
CA ARG A 184 8.05 -17.96 -1.12
C ARG A 184 6.60 -17.51 -1.34
N GLY A 185 6.35 -16.53 -2.21
CA GLY A 185 5.01 -15.94 -2.45
C GLY A 185 3.84 -16.96 -2.60
N PRO A 186 3.98 -18.04 -3.40
CA PRO A 186 2.94 -19.07 -3.50
C PRO A 186 2.68 -19.84 -2.19
N MET A 187 3.68 -19.97 -1.32
CA MET A 187 3.52 -20.58 0.01
C MET A 187 2.75 -19.65 0.94
N VAL A 188 3.01 -18.34 0.88
CA VAL A 188 2.28 -17.34 1.66
C VAL A 188 0.81 -17.28 1.22
N ALA A 189 0.56 -17.12 -0.08
CA ALA A 189 -0.80 -17.12 -0.62
C ALA A 189 -1.53 -18.45 -0.36
N GLY A 190 -0.80 -19.57 -0.45
CA GLY A 190 -1.30 -20.90 -0.07
C GLY A 190 -1.65 -20.99 1.40
N ALA A 191 -0.82 -20.44 2.30
CA ALA A 191 -1.04 -20.47 3.74
C ALA A 191 -2.18 -19.54 4.18
N VAL A 192 -2.29 -18.34 3.60
CA VAL A 192 -3.45 -17.46 3.81
C VAL A 192 -4.73 -18.15 3.36
N ARG A 193 -4.72 -18.77 2.17
CA ARG A 193 -5.86 -19.56 1.68
C ARG A 193 -6.18 -20.74 2.60
N GLN A 194 -5.18 -21.44 3.12
CA GLN A 194 -5.36 -22.50 4.12
C GLN A 194 -5.94 -21.95 5.43
N LEU A 195 -5.51 -20.80 5.93
CA LEU A 195 -6.11 -20.19 7.14
C LEU A 195 -7.60 -19.84 6.94
N LEU A 196 -7.99 -19.46 5.73
CA LEU A 196 -9.39 -19.15 5.39
C LEU A 196 -10.25 -20.39 5.12
N THR A 197 -9.67 -21.48 4.59
CA THR A 197 -10.46 -22.61 4.05
C THR A 197 -10.23 -23.94 4.76
N LYS A 198 -9.13 -24.08 5.51
CA LYS A 198 -8.68 -25.34 6.11
C LYS A 198 -8.50 -25.23 7.62
N VAL A 199 -9.01 -24.18 8.26
CA VAL A 199 -9.04 -24.07 9.73
C VAL A 199 -10.35 -24.64 10.27
N ASN A 200 -10.24 -25.50 11.28
CA ASN A 200 -11.39 -26.00 12.02
C ASN A 200 -11.84 -24.97 13.08
N TRP A 201 -12.65 -24.02 12.66
CA TRP A 201 -13.26 -23.06 13.57
C TRP A 201 -14.33 -23.68 14.47
N GLY A 202 -14.98 -24.76 14.02
CA GLY A 202 -16.22 -25.25 14.62
C GLY A 202 -17.35 -24.22 14.51
N GLU A 203 -18.30 -24.27 15.44
CA GLU A 203 -19.39 -23.29 15.49
C GLU A 203 -18.93 -22.01 16.20
N LEU A 204 -18.86 -20.89 15.47
CA LEU A 204 -18.51 -19.57 16.00
C LEU A 204 -19.66 -18.58 15.81
N ASP A 205 -19.91 -17.77 16.83
CA ASP A 205 -20.81 -16.63 16.74
C ASP A 205 -20.13 -15.44 16.04
N TYR A 206 -18.84 -15.24 16.30
CA TYR A 206 -18.03 -14.15 15.72
C TYR A 206 -16.64 -14.61 15.32
N LEU A 207 -16.18 -14.24 14.12
CA LEU A 207 -14.78 -14.31 13.71
C LEU A 207 -14.25 -12.89 13.49
N ILE A 208 -13.29 -12.48 14.32
CA ILE A 208 -12.61 -11.19 14.20
C ILE A 208 -11.41 -11.34 13.26
N VAL A 209 -11.28 -10.45 12.27
CA VAL A 209 -10.18 -10.48 11.28
C VAL A 209 -9.34 -9.21 11.39
N ASP A 210 -8.06 -9.36 11.74
CA ASP A 210 -7.10 -8.27 11.82
C ASP A 210 -6.42 -8.03 10.46
N LEU A 211 -6.75 -6.93 9.76
CA LEU A 211 -6.34 -6.72 8.36
C LEU A 211 -4.92 -6.10 8.22
N PRO A 212 -4.07 -6.51 7.26
CA PRO A 212 -2.70 -5.98 7.11
C PRO A 212 -2.64 -4.54 6.53
N PRO A 213 -1.57 -3.76 6.80
CA PRO A 213 -1.17 -2.57 6.03
C PRO A 213 -0.18 -2.93 4.91
N GLY A 214 -0.15 -2.27 3.75
CA GLY A 214 0.91 -2.51 2.73
C GLY A 214 1.76 -1.27 2.43
N CYS A 215 2.94 -1.43 1.80
CA CYS A 215 3.94 -0.35 1.67
C CYS A 215 4.93 -0.53 0.49
N LEU A 216 5.62 0.56 0.11
CA LEU A 216 6.73 0.59 -0.86
C LEU A 216 8.05 0.99 -0.16
N PRO A 217 9.22 0.49 -0.57
CA PRO A 217 10.49 0.78 0.10
C PRO A 217 11.09 2.15 -0.24
N ALA A 218 11.94 2.63 0.66
CA ALA A 218 12.81 3.78 0.46
C ALA A 218 13.57 3.71 -0.88
N GLY A 219 13.77 4.84 -1.53
CA GLY A 219 14.46 4.94 -2.81
C GLY A 219 13.61 4.55 -4.02
N THR A 220 12.34 4.19 -3.83
CA THR A 220 11.38 4.01 -4.94
C THR A 220 11.07 5.37 -5.57
N PHE A 221 11.26 5.52 -6.88
CA PHE A 221 10.97 6.79 -7.56
C PHE A 221 9.48 6.92 -7.83
N VAL A 222 8.91 8.01 -7.35
CA VAL A 222 7.53 8.43 -7.62
C VAL A 222 7.54 9.52 -8.68
N THR A 223 6.74 9.34 -9.74
CA THR A 223 6.64 10.34 -10.80
C THR A 223 5.80 11.53 -10.33
N THR A 224 6.42 12.69 -10.17
CA THR A 224 5.72 13.94 -9.84
C THR A 224 4.91 14.48 -11.03
N ALA A 225 4.01 15.43 -10.79
CA ALA A 225 3.22 16.08 -11.85
C ALA A 225 4.05 16.88 -12.85
N THR A 226 5.29 17.25 -12.50
CA THR A 226 6.28 17.85 -13.40
C THR A 226 7.14 16.80 -14.09
N ASN A 227 6.79 15.52 -13.99
CA ASN A 227 7.50 14.35 -14.50
C ASN A 227 8.86 14.07 -13.84
N VAL A 228 9.27 14.87 -12.86
CA VAL A 228 10.52 14.65 -12.12
C VAL A 228 10.35 13.41 -11.23
N PRO A 229 11.18 12.37 -11.38
CA PRO A 229 11.17 11.24 -10.48
C PRO A 229 11.77 11.65 -9.14
N LYS A 230 11.01 11.48 -8.05
CA LYS A 230 11.44 11.84 -6.69
C LYS A 230 11.36 10.60 -5.79
N PRO A 231 12.39 10.29 -4.98
CA PRO A 231 12.32 9.18 -4.04
C PRO A 231 11.12 9.32 -3.10
N ILE A 232 10.45 8.21 -2.80
CA ILE A 232 9.19 8.19 -2.03
C ILE A 232 9.34 8.83 -0.64
N GLU A 233 10.49 8.67 0.00
CA GLU A 233 10.83 9.24 1.30
C GLU A 233 10.98 10.78 1.27
N GLN A 234 11.16 11.36 0.08
CA GLN A 234 11.27 12.81 -0.10
C GLN A 234 9.94 13.46 -0.49
N ILE A 235 8.92 12.68 -0.85
CA ILE A 235 7.59 13.20 -1.19
C ILE A 235 6.99 13.86 0.05
N GLN A 236 6.34 15.00 -0.14
CA GLN A 236 5.71 15.77 0.94
C GLN A 236 4.19 15.89 0.72
N VAL A 237 3.45 16.06 1.82
CA VAL A 237 2.03 16.40 1.74
C VAL A 237 1.87 17.73 1.02
N GLY A 238 1.02 17.76 0.00
CA GLY A 238 0.87 18.91 -0.89
C GLY A 238 1.60 18.79 -2.22
N ASP A 239 2.58 17.89 -2.36
CA ASP A 239 3.20 17.58 -3.65
C ASP A 239 2.13 17.04 -4.61
N PHE A 240 2.35 17.19 -5.93
CA PHE A 240 1.50 16.58 -6.95
C PHE A 240 2.25 15.43 -7.63
N VAL A 241 1.59 14.28 -7.76
CA VAL A 241 2.12 13.07 -8.41
C VAL A 241 1.21 12.63 -9.56
N MET A 242 1.76 11.88 -10.51
CA MET A 242 0.97 11.33 -11.62
C MET A 242 0.21 10.09 -11.16
N ALA A 243 -1.11 10.10 -11.37
CA ALA A 243 -2.04 8.99 -11.14
C ALA A 243 -2.69 8.56 -12.46
N TYR A 244 -3.24 7.36 -12.51
CA TYR A 244 -3.99 6.81 -13.64
C TYR A 244 -5.49 6.85 -13.34
N ASP A 245 -6.27 7.49 -14.22
CA ASP A 245 -7.73 7.62 -14.05
C ASP A 245 -8.54 6.49 -14.72
N GLY A 246 -7.87 5.57 -15.40
CA GLY A 246 -8.48 4.51 -16.22
C GLY A 246 -8.30 4.73 -17.73
N GLU A 247 -7.94 5.94 -18.16
CA GLU A 247 -7.72 6.28 -19.57
C GLU A 247 -6.38 6.98 -19.80
N LYS A 248 -5.98 7.90 -18.92
CA LYS A 248 -4.78 8.74 -19.04
C LYS A 248 -4.11 8.98 -17.70
N LEU A 249 -2.92 9.59 -17.77
CA LEU A 249 -2.20 10.05 -16.59
C LEU A 249 -2.70 11.46 -16.21
N VAL A 250 -3.00 11.66 -14.93
CA VAL A 250 -3.50 12.92 -14.39
C VAL A 250 -2.73 13.31 -13.13
N PRO A 251 -2.41 14.60 -12.93
CA PRO A 251 -1.76 15.06 -11.71
C PRO A 251 -2.75 15.01 -10.54
N ARG A 252 -2.31 14.51 -9.39
CA ARG A 252 -3.09 14.43 -8.16
C ARG A 252 -2.27 14.79 -6.94
N ARG A 253 -2.92 15.45 -5.99
CA ARG A 253 -2.29 15.94 -4.78
C ARG A 253 -2.01 14.81 -3.80
N VAL A 254 -0.82 14.80 -3.21
CA VAL A 254 -0.45 13.95 -2.09
C VAL A 254 -1.09 14.51 -0.83
N LEU A 255 -1.94 13.71 -0.22
CA LEU A 255 -2.69 14.01 0.99
C LEU A 255 -1.99 13.49 2.25
N GLY A 256 -1.10 12.50 2.11
CA GLY A 256 -0.40 11.87 3.22
C GLY A 256 0.84 11.12 2.77
N VAL A 257 1.87 11.14 3.62
CA VAL A 257 3.13 10.38 3.46
C VAL A 257 3.37 9.68 4.78
N PHE A 258 3.50 8.35 4.74
CA PHE A 258 3.54 7.53 5.95
C PHE A 258 4.80 6.67 5.94
N PRO A 259 5.79 6.94 6.81
CA PRO A 259 6.85 5.99 7.12
C PRO A 259 6.25 4.80 7.86
N GLN A 260 6.60 3.58 7.44
CA GLN A 260 5.98 2.34 7.93
C GLN A 260 7.01 1.40 8.59
N GLY A 261 8.26 1.86 8.71
CA GLY A 261 9.37 1.11 9.31
C GLY A 261 9.90 0.01 8.39
N LYS A 262 10.74 -0.87 8.93
CA LYS A 262 11.31 -1.98 8.17
C LYS A 262 10.29 -3.07 7.91
N GLN A 263 10.17 -3.50 6.65
CA GLN A 263 9.30 -4.60 6.25
C GLN A 263 10.01 -5.52 5.27
N THR A 264 9.62 -6.79 5.26
CA THR A 264 10.06 -7.74 4.23
C THR A 264 9.46 -7.35 2.88
N VAL A 265 10.32 -7.20 1.86
CA VAL A 265 9.93 -6.83 0.50
C VAL A 265 10.28 -7.90 -0.51
N PHE A 266 9.56 -7.86 -1.63
CA PHE A 266 9.73 -8.73 -2.79
C PHE A 266 10.05 -7.89 -4.01
N ARG A 267 10.97 -8.39 -4.82
CA ARG A 267 11.38 -7.82 -6.09
C ARG A 267 10.53 -8.37 -7.21
N LEU A 268 9.62 -7.55 -7.72
CA LEU A 268 8.90 -7.81 -8.95
C LEU A 268 9.71 -7.30 -10.14
N LYS A 269 10.03 -8.19 -11.08
CA LYS A 269 10.74 -7.86 -12.33
C LYS A 269 9.81 -8.07 -13.52
N THR A 270 9.78 -7.09 -14.40
CA THR A 270 9.33 -7.22 -15.80
C THR A 270 10.56 -7.12 -16.72
N PRO A 271 10.48 -7.28 -18.05
CA PRO A 271 11.66 -7.20 -18.91
C PRO A 271 12.45 -5.88 -18.78
N ASN A 272 11.77 -4.80 -18.41
CA ASN A 272 12.29 -3.43 -18.47
C ASN A 272 12.04 -2.60 -17.20
N ARG A 273 11.42 -3.16 -16.17
CA ARG A 273 11.17 -2.48 -14.90
C ARG A 273 11.36 -3.44 -13.75
N THR A 274 11.91 -2.91 -12.66
CA THR A 274 12.03 -3.60 -11.39
C THR A 274 11.46 -2.71 -10.29
N ILE A 275 10.62 -3.30 -9.44
CA ILE A 275 10.11 -2.64 -8.25
C ILE A 275 10.24 -3.57 -7.06
N LEU A 276 10.63 -2.99 -5.93
CA LEU A 276 10.56 -3.66 -4.63
C LEU A 276 9.25 -3.22 -3.98
N ALA A 277 8.50 -4.13 -3.38
CA ALA A 277 7.27 -3.81 -2.65
C ALA A 277 7.00 -4.86 -1.58
N SER A 278 6.23 -4.52 -0.55
CA SER A 278 5.68 -5.53 0.36
C SER A 278 4.78 -6.48 -0.44
N ALA A 279 4.66 -7.74 -0.04
CA ALA A 279 3.96 -8.71 -0.89
C ALA A 279 2.43 -8.49 -0.97
N ASN A 280 1.86 -7.72 -0.05
CA ASN A 280 0.47 -7.28 -0.11
C ASN A 280 0.27 -5.99 -0.94
N HIS A 281 1.32 -5.41 -1.51
CA HIS A 281 1.20 -4.20 -2.31
C HIS A 281 0.46 -4.47 -3.64
N PRO A 282 -0.61 -3.73 -3.97
CA PRO A 282 -1.42 -4.00 -5.17
C PRO A 282 -0.83 -3.43 -6.46
N PHE A 283 -0.96 -4.20 -7.54
CA PHE A 283 -0.60 -3.88 -8.91
C PHE A 283 -1.80 -4.06 -9.84
N LEU A 284 -1.91 -3.22 -10.87
CA LEU A 284 -2.92 -3.42 -11.92
C LEU A 284 -2.56 -4.60 -12.80
N LYS A 285 -3.26 -5.73 -12.67
CA LYS A 285 -3.12 -6.90 -13.52
C LYS A 285 -4.24 -6.95 -14.57
N TYR A 286 -3.89 -7.40 -15.78
CA TYR A 286 -4.84 -7.69 -16.85
C TYR A 286 -5.11 -9.20 -16.94
N HIS A 287 -6.37 -9.58 -16.74
CA HIS A 287 -6.85 -10.95 -16.94
C HIS A 287 -8.28 -10.91 -17.52
N ARG A 288 -8.39 -10.51 -18.80
CA ARG A 288 -9.64 -10.16 -19.55
C ARG A 288 -10.22 -8.79 -19.23
N LYS A 289 -10.15 -8.37 -17.96
CA LYS A 289 -10.36 -6.98 -17.50
C LYS A 289 -9.16 -6.55 -16.65
N ILE A 290 -8.97 -5.25 -16.49
CA ILE A 290 -7.95 -4.66 -15.61
C ILE A 290 -8.49 -4.66 -14.18
N GLY A 291 -7.68 -5.09 -13.22
CA GLY A 291 -8.03 -5.05 -11.80
C GLY A 291 -6.80 -5.12 -10.89
N TRP A 292 -6.96 -4.62 -9.66
CA TRP A 292 -5.92 -4.64 -8.63
C TRP A 292 -5.70 -6.04 -8.09
N HIS A 293 -4.45 -6.47 -8.05
CA HIS A 293 -4.04 -7.77 -7.51
C HIS A 293 -2.78 -7.55 -6.67
N ARG A 294 -2.68 -8.25 -5.54
CA ARG A 294 -1.51 -8.14 -4.65
C ARG A 294 -0.28 -8.76 -5.30
N LEU A 295 0.90 -8.31 -4.93
CA LEU A 295 2.16 -8.88 -5.43
C LEU A 295 2.25 -10.39 -5.21
N ASP A 296 1.81 -10.91 -4.05
CA ASP A 296 1.80 -12.34 -3.74
C ASP A 296 0.79 -13.17 -4.54
N GLU A 297 -0.21 -12.52 -5.15
CA GLU A 297 -1.16 -13.16 -6.07
C GLU A 297 -0.65 -13.19 -7.51
N LEU A 298 0.33 -12.35 -7.83
CA LEU A 298 0.94 -12.32 -9.16
C LEU A 298 1.82 -13.55 -9.36
N LYS A 299 1.79 -14.06 -10.59
CA LYS A 299 2.62 -15.17 -11.04
C LYS A 299 3.50 -14.73 -12.19
N VAL A 300 4.65 -15.38 -12.33
CA VAL A 300 5.49 -15.23 -13.53
C VAL A 300 4.63 -15.55 -14.75
N GLY A 301 4.57 -14.60 -15.67
CA GLY A 301 3.75 -14.66 -16.87
C GLY A 301 2.48 -13.81 -16.83
N ASP A 302 2.03 -13.37 -15.66
CA ASP A 302 0.96 -12.38 -15.55
C ASP A 302 1.33 -11.07 -16.24
N ARG A 303 0.33 -10.31 -16.69
CA ARG A 303 0.53 -9.02 -17.34
C ARG A 303 0.06 -7.91 -16.43
N ILE A 304 0.95 -7.00 -16.08
CA ILE A 304 0.64 -5.82 -15.28
C ILE A 304 0.68 -4.55 -16.13
N VAL A 305 -0.10 -3.54 -15.75
CA VAL A 305 -0.14 -2.24 -16.43
C VAL A 305 1.04 -1.39 -15.95
N VAL A 306 1.80 -0.88 -16.91
CA VAL A 306 2.96 -0.01 -16.66
C VAL A 306 2.84 1.28 -17.45
N SER A 307 3.40 2.37 -16.93
CA SER A 307 3.56 3.62 -17.69
C SER A 307 4.74 3.48 -18.63
N ASN A 308 4.56 3.81 -19.91
CA ASN A 308 5.56 3.65 -20.97
C ASN A 308 5.87 4.95 -21.71
N PHE A 309 5.01 5.95 -21.69
CA PHE A 309 5.27 7.23 -22.33
C PHE A 309 4.51 8.30 -21.58
N ILE A 310 5.20 9.37 -21.18
CA ILE A 310 4.57 10.50 -20.51
C ILE A 310 4.57 11.66 -21.48
N GLU A 311 3.41 11.93 -22.05
CA GLU A 311 3.19 13.05 -22.96
C GLU A 311 3.08 14.37 -22.18
N GLY A 312 3.55 15.47 -22.77
CA GLY A 312 3.56 16.79 -22.15
C GLY A 312 4.96 17.33 -21.85
N GLY A 313 5.00 18.42 -21.07
CA GLY A 313 6.18 19.26 -20.87
C GLY A 313 6.16 20.51 -21.75
N GLN A 314 6.88 21.54 -21.34
CA GLN A 314 7.07 22.76 -22.11
C GLN A 314 8.57 23.04 -22.22
N PRO A 315 9.05 23.57 -23.36
CA PRO A 315 10.43 24.03 -23.46
C PRO A 315 10.74 25.01 -22.32
N MET A 316 11.91 24.88 -21.70
CA MET A 316 12.32 25.67 -20.54
C MET A 316 13.02 26.94 -21.01
N ALA A 317 12.65 28.09 -20.43
CA ALA A 317 13.41 29.32 -20.60
C ALA A 317 14.80 29.18 -19.96
N LEU A 318 15.84 29.56 -20.70
CA LEU A 318 17.22 29.49 -20.24
C LEU A 318 17.63 30.79 -19.52
N PRO A 319 18.52 30.72 -18.50
CA PRO A 319 19.01 31.90 -17.81
C PRO A 319 19.64 32.91 -18.78
N ALA A 320 19.22 34.17 -18.68
CA ALA A 320 19.86 35.26 -19.42
C ALA A 320 21.25 35.52 -18.85
N ILE A 321 22.28 35.23 -19.65
CA ILE A 321 23.68 35.52 -19.33
C ILE A 321 24.15 36.64 -20.25
N ASP A 322 24.72 37.69 -19.67
CA ASP A 322 25.31 38.79 -20.43
C ASP A 322 26.46 38.28 -21.32
N HIS A 323 26.44 38.65 -22.60
CA HIS A 323 27.38 38.18 -23.61
C HIS A 323 27.39 39.07 -24.85
N ASP A 324 28.53 39.07 -25.55
CA ASP A 324 28.64 39.68 -26.87
C ASP A 324 28.14 38.71 -27.95
N SER A 325 26.99 39.05 -28.54
CA SER A 325 26.33 38.25 -29.58
C SER A 325 27.15 38.12 -30.87
N ALA A 326 28.17 38.96 -31.10
CA ALA A 326 29.09 38.82 -32.23
C ALA A 326 30.02 37.60 -32.11
N HIS A 327 30.25 37.11 -30.89
CA HIS A 327 31.21 36.04 -30.61
C HIS A 327 30.58 34.73 -30.12
N ILE A 328 29.38 34.81 -29.53
CA ILE A 328 28.61 33.65 -29.13
C ILE A 328 27.13 34.01 -29.08
N THR A 329 26.25 33.10 -29.47
CA THR A 329 24.81 33.20 -29.25
C THR A 329 24.43 32.22 -28.15
N LEU A 330 23.68 32.67 -27.15
CA LEU A 330 23.11 31.78 -26.13
C LEU A 330 21.61 31.63 -26.38
N PRO A 331 21.09 30.39 -26.51
CA PRO A 331 19.66 30.19 -26.70
C PRO A 331 18.87 30.69 -25.48
N SER A 332 17.70 31.24 -25.72
CA SER A 332 16.78 31.71 -24.67
C SER A 332 15.80 30.63 -24.21
N ILE A 333 15.68 29.53 -24.95
CA ILE A 333 14.79 28.42 -24.67
C ILE A 333 15.43 27.08 -25.07
N THR A 334 15.07 26.00 -24.41
CA THR A 334 15.57 24.66 -24.75
C THR A 334 15.02 24.18 -26.10
N SER A 335 15.85 23.43 -26.84
CA SER A 335 15.50 22.79 -28.12
C SER A 335 16.08 21.36 -28.18
N PRO A 336 15.60 20.48 -29.08
CA PRO A 336 16.17 19.14 -29.23
C PRO A 336 17.68 19.14 -29.51
N GLU A 337 18.17 20.06 -30.35
CA GLU A 337 19.60 20.21 -30.63
C GLU A 337 20.40 20.67 -29.42
N PHE A 338 19.88 21.66 -28.67
CA PHE A 338 20.52 22.10 -27.43
C PHE A 338 20.56 20.96 -26.40
N MET A 339 19.47 20.20 -26.27
CA MET A 339 19.43 19.07 -25.34
C MET A 339 20.37 17.94 -25.74
N ARG A 340 20.57 17.69 -27.04
CA ARG A 340 21.61 16.76 -27.51
C ARG A 340 23.01 17.21 -27.12
N ILE A 341 23.30 18.50 -27.19
CA ILE A 341 24.55 19.05 -26.65
C ILE A 341 24.66 18.81 -25.13
N VAL A 342 23.60 19.10 -24.38
CA VAL A 342 23.58 18.92 -22.92
C VAL A 342 23.81 17.46 -22.55
N GLY A 343 23.18 16.51 -23.24
CA GLY A 343 23.39 15.07 -23.03
C GLY A 343 24.83 14.65 -23.27
N HIS A 344 25.41 15.09 -24.40
CA HIS A 344 26.81 14.83 -24.74
C HIS A 344 27.77 15.42 -23.71
N PHE A 345 27.48 16.63 -23.24
CA PHE A 345 28.24 17.28 -22.18
C PHE A 345 28.12 16.55 -20.83
N VAL A 346 26.95 16.03 -20.47
CA VAL A 346 26.80 15.24 -19.25
C VAL A 346 27.64 13.95 -19.34
N GLY A 347 27.76 13.31 -20.50
CA GLY A 347 28.68 12.19 -20.69
C GLY A 347 30.16 12.62 -20.56
N GLU A 348 30.63 13.44 -21.49
CA GLU A 348 32.08 13.65 -21.74
C GLU A 348 32.60 15.04 -21.37
N GLY A 349 31.72 15.92 -20.91
CA GLY A 349 32.00 17.32 -20.64
C GLY A 349 32.39 17.66 -19.20
N PHE A 350 33.11 18.77 -19.05
CA PHE A 350 33.32 19.46 -17.78
C PHE A 350 33.53 20.98 -17.96
N VAL A 351 33.15 21.75 -16.93
CA VAL A 351 33.39 23.20 -16.88
C VAL A 351 34.82 23.47 -16.40
N LYS A 352 35.58 24.27 -17.15
CA LYS A 352 36.94 24.66 -16.79
C LYS A 352 36.91 25.91 -15.91
N VAL A 353 37.57 25.84 -14.76
CA VAL A 353 37.81 26.97 -13.84
C VAL A 353 39.31 27.28 -13.83
N GLN A 354 39.69 28.56 -13.89
CA GLN A 354 41.10 28.94 -13.84
C GLN A 354 41.66 28.76 -12.42
N ARG A 355 42.88 28.22 -12.30
CA ARG A 355 43.55 27.99 -11.00
C ARG A 355 43.66 29.31 -10.24
N GLY A 356 43.08 29.37 -9.04
CA GLY A 356 43.08 30.57 -8.18
C GLY A 356 41.92 31.56 -8.40
N LYS A 357 41.04 31.34 -9.39
CA LYS A 357 39.81 32.14 -9.60
C LYS A 357 38.57 31.27 -9.38
N LYS A 358 37.47 31.86 -8.90
CA LYS A 358 36.17 31.17 -8.73
C LYS A 358 35.33 31.13 -10.02
N GLU A 359 35.69 31.91 -11.03
CA GLU A 359 34.89 32.05 -12.25
C GLU A 359 35.26 31.01 -13.32
N PRO A 360 34.25 30.45 -14.02
CA PRO A 360 34.49 29.53 -15.13
C PRO A 360 35.02 30.27 -16.36
N VAL A 361 35.95 29.65 -17.09
CA VAL A 361 36.63 30.26 -18.25
C VAL A 361 36.29 29.60 -19.58
N GLY A 362 35.48 28.55 -19.56
CA GLY A 362 35.07 27.80 -20.74
C GLY A 362 34.63 26.39 -20.40
N ILE A 363 34.25 25.64 -21.43
CA ILE A 363 33.90 24.23 -21.32
C ILE A 363 34.89 23.36 -22.12
N ARG A 364 35.04 22.12 -21.70
CA ARG A 364 35.82 21.10 -22.41
C ARG A 364 34.99 19.84 -22.53
N VAL A 365 35.08 19.19 -23.68
CA VAL A 365 34.39 17.94 -23.98
C VAL A 365 35.39 16.96 -24.56
N CYS A 366 35.42 15.74 -24.02
CA CYS A 366 36.26 14.67 -24.51
C CYS A 366 35.60 14.04 -25.74
N GLU A 367 36.20 14.26 -26.91
CA GLU A 367 35.69 13.78 -28.18
C GLU A 367 36.88 13.77 -29.14
N PRO A 368 37.59 12.66 -29.33
CA PRO A 368 38.84 12.64 -30.09
C PRO A 368 38.64 12.98 -31.58
N ARG A 369 39.67 13.55 -32.24
CA ARG A 369 39.64 13.92 -33.68
C ARG A 369 39.15 12.81 -34.62
N GLY A 370 39.41 11.55 -34.28
CA GLY A 370 39.05 10.38 -35.08
C GLY A 370 37.70 9.74 -34.73
N SER A 371 36.94 10.31 -33.79
CA SER A 371 35.67 9.72 -33.39
C SER A 371 34.59 9.89 -34.46
N LYS A 372 33.61 8.99 -34.46
CA LYS A 372 32.46 9.01 -35.38
C LYS A 372 31.63 10.30 -35.23
N PHE A 373 31.58 10.90 -34.04
CA PHE A 373 30.68 11.99 -33.70
C PHE A 373 31.35 13.37 -33.62
N ARG A 374 32.69 13.43 -33.68
CA ARG A 374 33.45 14.67 -33.54
C ARG A 374 32.92 15.81 -34.42
N LYS A 375 32.85 15.58 -35.73
CA LYS A 375 32.38 16.59 -36.68
C LYS A 375 30.92 16.97 -36.43
N THR A 376 30.07 15.98 -36.11
CA THR A 376 28.66 16.20 -35.79
C THR A 376 28.50 17.16 -34.62
N TYR A 377 29.25 16.96 -33.53
CA TYR A 377 29.18 17.87 -32.38
C TYR A 377 29.82 19.21 -32.67
N GLU A 378 30.93 19.29 -33.41
CA GLU A 378 31.48 20.59 -33.80
C GLU A 378 30.47 21.43 -34.59
N ASP A 379 29.78 20.83 -35.56
CA ASP A 379 28.76 21.51 -36.35
C ASP A 379 27.53 21.85 -35.50
N LEU A 380 27.15 21.00 -34.55
CA LEU A 380 26.05 21.24 -33.62
C LEU A 380 26.34 22.41 -32.67
N TYR A 381 27.54 22.47 -32.08
CA TYR A 381 27.97 23.58 -31.21
C TYR A 381 28.09 24.90 -32.00
N ARG A 382 28.58 24.87 -33.24
CA ARG A 382 28.58 26.05 -34.12
C ARG A 382 27.16 26.49 -34.48
N LYS A 383 26.27 25.55 -34.81
CA LYS A 383 24.87 25.82 -35.16
C LYS A 383 24.11 26.45 -33.98
N VAL A 384 24.24 25.88 -32.78
CA VAL A 384 23.45 26.30 -31.61
C VAL A 384 24.02 27.56 -30.96
N PHE A 385 25.35 27.69 -30.90
CA PHE A 385 25.99 28.78 -30.14
C PHE A 385 26.73 29.80 -30.98
N ASN A 386 26.84 29.64 -32.31
CA ASN A 386 27.67 30.51 -33.16
C ASN A 386 29.08 30.74 -32.57
N CYS A 387 29.74 29.67 -32.13
CA CYS A 387 30.96 29.74 -31.35
C CYS A 387 32.18 29.17 -32.08
N HIS A 388 33.37 29.66 -31.71
CA HIS A 388 34.63 29.05 -32.14
C HIS A 388 34.99 27.86 -31.24
N ILE A 389 35.42 26.78 -31.89
CA ILE A 389 35.83 25.54 -31.24
C ILE A 389 37.34 25.42 -31.36
N PHE A 390 37.98 25.25 -30.21
CA PHE A 390 39.42 25.03 -30.09
C PHE A 390 39.67 23.57 -29.82
N GLU A 391 40.84 23.11 -30.23
CA GLU A 391 41.30 21.76 -29.91
C GLU A 391 42.42 21.79 -28.89
N ASP A 392 42.53 20.74 -28.08
CA ASP A 392 43.72 20.54 -27.27
C ASP A 392 44.89 19.98 -28.08
N ASN A 393 46.10 20.12 -27.54
CA ASN A 393 47.33 19.78 -28.24
C ASN A 393 47.42 18.28 -28.61
N ASP A 394 46.75 17.42 -27.85
CA ASP A 394 46.77 15.95 -28.02
C ASP A 394 45.61 15.43 -28.89
N GLY A 395 44.72 16.33 -29.34
CA GLY A 395 43.56 16.07 -30.17
C GLY A 395 42.51 15.13 -29.59
N GLN A 396 42.48 15.02 -28.27
CA GLN A 396 41.55 14.19 -27.51
C GLN A 396 40.28 14.95 -27.15
N LYS A 397 40.33 16.29 -27.09
CA LYS A 397 39.24 17.11 -26.60
C LYS A 397 39.00 18.29 -27.53
N PHE A 398 37.76 18.73 -27.61
CA PHE A 398 37.50 20.11 -28.01
C PHE A 398 37.12 20.96 -26.82
N ALA A 399 37.40 22.24 -26.95
CA ALA A 399 37.12 23.25 -25.97
C ALA A 399 36.35 24.38 -26.64
N VAL A 400 35.33 24.88 -25.94
CA VAL A 400 34.71 26.16 -26.27
C VAL A 400 35.18 27.14 -25.21
N ALA A 401 36.09 28.02 -25.59
CA ALA A 401 36.68 29.05 -24.71
C ALA A 401 35.71 30.23 -24.55
N SER A 402 34.55 29.96 -23.94
CA SER A 402 33.50 30.96 -23.71
C SER A 402 33.09 30.99 -22.25
N THR A 403 33.40 32.10 -21.58
CA THR A 403 32.96 32.38 -20.22
C THR A 403 31.44 32.46 -20.11
N PRO A 404 30.69 33.13 -21.02
CA PRO A 404 29.23 33.13 -20.99
C PRO A 404 28.61 31.74 -21.08
N LEU A 405 29.10 30.88 -21.98
CA LEU A 405 28.59 29.51 -22.13
C LEU A 405 28.85 28.68 -20.86
N ALA A 406 30.04 28.83 -20.28
CA ALA A 406 30.40 28.14 -19.06
C ALA A 406 29.57 28.62 -17.85
N LYS A 407 29.25 29.92 -17.78
CA LYS A 407 28.32 30.49 -16.80
C LYS A 407 26.90 29.95 -16.98
N LEU A 408 26.41 29.82 -18.22
CA LEU A 408 25.13 29.20 -18.52
C LEU A 408 25.09 27.74 -18.04
N PHE A 409 26.09 26.93 -18.39
CA PHE A 409 26.13 25.51 -18.02
C PHE A 409 26.20 25.33 -16.49
N LYS A 410 26.95 26.20 -15.82
CA LYS A 410 26.97 26.26 -14.35
C LYS A 410 25.61 26.65 -13.76
N ALA A 411 24.93 27.66 -14.32
CA ALA A 411 23.60 28.08 -13.88
C ALA A 411 22.54 26.98 -14.09
N LEU A 412 22.72 26.12 -15.09
CA LEU A 412 21.88 24.95 -15.35
C LEU A 412 22.20 23.74 -14.45
N GLY A 413 23.22 23.84 -13.59
CA GLY A 413 23.66 22.77 -12.69
C GLY A 413 24.44 21.66 -13.38
N LEU A 414 25.19 21.96 -14.44
CA LEU A 414 25.97 20.99 -15.21
C LEU A 414 27.46 20.93 -14.80
N ASP A 415 27.90 21.69 -13.80
CA ASP A 415 29.31 21.81 -13.40
C ASP A 415 29.79 20.74 -12.38
N HIS A 416 29.03 19.66 -12.22
CA HIS A 416 29.33 18.58 -11.28
C HIS A 416 30.52 17.71 -11.70
N ARG A 417 31.25 17.17 -10.71
CA ARG A 417 32.32 16.18 -10.94
C ARG A 417 31.73 14.85 -11.38
N ALA A 418 32.53 13.97 -12.01
CA ALA A 418 32.06 12.68 -12.53
C ALA A 418 31.22 11.83 -11.54
N ARG A 419 31.59 11.80 -10.25
CA ARG A 419 30.83 11.08 -9.20
C ARG A 419 29.57 11.78 -8.71
N GLU A 420 29.44 13.07 -8.99
CA GLU A 420 28.32 13.95 -8.60
C GLU A 420 27.38 14.26 -9.78
N LYS A 421 27.77 13.83 -11.00
CA LYS A 421 26.96 13.98 -12.21
C LYS A 421 25.61 13.32 -12.00
N ARG A 422 24.56 14.04 -12.36
CA ARG A 422 23.16 13.62 -12.28
C ARG A 422 22.41 14.28 -13.43
N ILE A 423 21.30 13.68 -13.83
CA ILE A 423 20.41 14.33 -14.79
C ILE A 423 19.71 15.47 -14.02
N PRO A 424 19.81 16.73 -14.47
CA PRO A 424 19.09 17.81 -13.80
C PRO A 424 17.58 17.59 -13.86
N ASP A 425 16.89 17.87 -12.75
CA ASP A 425 15.46 17.61 -12.60
C ASP A 425 14.62 18.25 -13.73
N TRP A 426 15.00 19.46 -14.16
CA TRP A 426 14.31 20.19 -15.23
C TRP A 426 14.30 19.43 -16.57
N VAL A 427 15.24 18.51 -16.82
CA VAL A 427 15.27 17.68 -18.04
C VAL A 427 14.06 16.75 -18.11
N PHE A 428 13.62 16.20 -16.97
CA PHE A 428 12.47 15.29 -16.93
C PHE A 428 11.15 15.98 -17.28
N SER A 429 11.06 17.29 -17.01
CA SER A 429 9.89 18.13 -17.30
C SER A 429 9.80 18.60 -18.76
N LEU A 430 10.83 18.35 -19.58
CA LEU A 430 10.88 18.80 -20.96
C LEU A 430 9.96 17.97 -21.88
N PRO A 431 9.58 18.54 -23.04
CA PRO A 431 8.93 17.81 -24.11
C PRO A 431 9.69 16.52 -24.51
N SER A 432 8.94 15.54 -25.01
CA SER A 432 9.48 14.22 -25.39
C SER A 432 10.66 14.28 -26.36
N ASP A 433 10.61 15.13 -27.37
CA ASP A 433 11.66 15.29 -28.38
C ASP A 433 12.94 15.88 -27.79
N GLN A 434 12.81 16.79 -26.82
CA GLN A 434 13.94 17.36 -26.09
C GLN A 434 14.58 16.36 -25.12
N ARG A 435 13.77 15.56 -24.40
CA ARG A 435 14.28 14.44 -23.60
C ARG A 435 15.02 13.42 -24.45
N GLN A 436 14.48 13.10 -25.63
CA GLN A 436 15.14 12.22 -26.61
C GLN A 436 16.44 12.82 -27.13
N GLY A 437 16.47 14.13 -27.40
CA GLY A 437 17.69 14.86 -27.74
C GLY A 437 18.76 14.65 -26.68
N PHE A 438 18.43 14.86 -25.40
CA PHE A 438 19.35 14.60 -24.27
C PHE A 438 19.83 13.15 -24.23
N ILE A 439 18.92 12.17 -24.31
CA ILE A 439 19.27 10.74 -24.27
C ILE A 439 20.20 10.37 -25.43
N GLN A 440 19.90 10.85 -26.65
CA GLN A 440 20.75 10.64 -27.82
C GLN A 440 22.13 11.27 -27.61
N GLY A 441 22.18 12.48 -27.06
CA GLY A 441 23.44 13.16 -26.74
C GLY A 441 24.32 12.35 -25.80
N TYR A 442 23.72 11.86 -24.71
CA TYR A 442 24.41 11.03 -23.73
C TYR A 442 24.87 9.70 -24.35
N ALA A 443 24.00 9.05 -25.13
CA ALA A 443 24.30 7.78 -25.81
C ALA A 443 25.47 7.88 -26.80
N GLU A 444 25.62 9.00 -27.49
CA GLU A 444 26.70 9.22 -28.45
C GLU A 444 28.03 9.57 -27.76
N ALA A 445 27.96 10.13 -26.55
CA ALA A 445 29.11 10.44 -25.70
C ALA A 445 29.66 9.19 -25.00
N ASP A 446 28.82 8.55 -24.19
CA ASP A 446 29.22 7.56 -23.18
C ASP A 446 28.61 6.16 -23.44
N GLY A 447 27.80 6.03 -24.50
CA GLY A 447 27.11 4.80 -24.87
C GLY A 447 27.85 4.00 -25.94
N THR A 448 27.83 2.67 -25.82
CA THR A 448 28.27 1.76 -26.88
C THR A 448 27.09 1.43 -27.80
N ILE A 449 27.06 2.02 -28.99
CA ILE A 449 25.99 1.80 -29.97
C ILE A 449 26.29 0.52 -30.78
N ARG A 450 25.39 -0.45 -30.70
CA ARG A 450 25.42 -1.71 -31.46
C ARG A 450 24.27 -1.74 -32.47
N HIS A 451 24.60 -1.95 -33.74
CA HIS A 451 23.62 -2.21 -34.80
C HIS A 451 23.14 -3.66 -34.71
N ARG A 452 21.85 -3.88 -34.42
CA ARG A 452 21.22 -5.22 -34.45
C ARG A 452 20.17 -5.28 -35.55
N ALA A 453 20.35 -6.24 -36.47
CA ALA A 453 19.34 -6.64 -37.44
C ALA A 453 18.71 -7.97 -36.97
N ALA A 454 17.39 -8.00 -36.80
CA ALA A 454 16.66 -9.22 -36.45
C ALA A 454 15.52 -9.47 -37.44
N THR A 455 15.56 -10.59 -38.15
CA THR A 455 14.51 -11.03 -39.06
C THR A 455 13.42 -11.77 -38.29
N LYS A 456 12.20 -11.21 -38.24
CA LYS A 456 11.03 -11.85 -37.63
C LYS A 456 10.05 -12.34 -38.68
N ALA A 457 9.55 -13.55 -38.51
CA ALA A 457 8.43 -14.08 -39.27
C ALA A 457 7.11 -13.60 -38.63
N LEU A 458 6.36 -12.75 -39.32
CA LEU A 458 5.05 -12.25 -38.88
C LEU A 458 3.95 -12.84 -39.75
N PRO A 459 2.91 -13.48 -39.20
CA PRO A 459 1.79 -13.98 -39.99
C PRO A 459 0.96 -12.83 -40.57
N ASP A 460 0.62 -12.90 -41.86
CA ASP A 460 -0.40 -12.07 -42.48
C ASP A 460 -1.81 -12.53 -42.04
N TRP A 461 -2.82 -11.73 -42.38
CA TRP A 461 -4.22 -12.02 -42.03
C TRP A 461 -4.77 -13.31 -42.69
N LYS A 462 -4.02 -13.92 -43.63
CA LYS A 462 -4.32 -15.22 -44.25
C LYS A 462 -3.44 -16.35 -43.69
N GLY A 463 -2.67 -16.11 -42.64
CA GLY A 463 -1.81 -17.12 -41.98
C GLY A 463 -0.49 -17.41 -42.69
N ARG A 464 -0.07 -16.61 -43.69
CA ARG A 464 1.24 -16.74 -44.35
C ARG A 464 2.29 -15.90 -43.62
N TYR A 465 3.46 -16.45 -43.35
CA TYR A 465 4.52 -15.73 -42.67
C TYR A 465 5.27 -14.80 -43.62
N ARG A 466 5.28 -13.50 -43.32
CA ARG A 466 6.15 -12.49 -43.94
C ARG A 466 7.38 -12.30 -43.06
N PHE A 467 8.56 -12.46 -43.65
CA PHE A 467 9.81 -12.15 -42.97
C PHE A 467 10.06 -10.64 -43.04
N VAL A 468 10.15 -10.02 -41.88
CA VAL A 468 10.46 -8.59 -41.72
C VAL A 468 11.77 -8.48 -40.97
N THR A 469 12.79 -7.96 -41.65
CA THR A 469 14.03 -7.54 -41.00
C THR A 469 13.76 -6.25 -40.26
N ILE A 470 13.87 -6.30 -38.93
CA ILE A 470 13.77 -5.11 -38.08
C ILE A 470 15.20 -4.73 -37.71
N GLU A 471 15.69 -3.64 -38.29
CA GLU A 471 16.96 -3.02 -37.91
C GLU A 471 16.68 -1.99 -36.83
N HIS A 472 17.46 -2.05 -35.74
CA HIS A 472 17.33 -1.10 -34.65
C HIS A 472 18.64 -0.98 -33.90
N ASP A 473 19.01 0.26 -33.62
CA ASP A 473 20.18 0.58 -32.83
C ASP A 473 19.85 0.33 -31.36
N THR A 474 20.76 -0.41 -30.73
CA THR A 474 20.77 -0.65 -29.28
C THR A 474 21.96 0.09 -28.70
N VAL A 475 21.73 0.87 -27.66
CA VAL A 475 22.73 1.61 -26.91
C VAL A 475 22.96 0.87 -25.60
N ALA A 476 24.19 0.45 -25.35
CA ALA A 476 24.61 -0.04 -24.03
C ALA A 476 25.22 1.11 -23.24
N VAL A 477 24.74 1.33 -22.01
CA VAL A 477 25.32 2.31 -21.08
C VAL A 477 25.94 1.55 -19.92
N GLU A 478 27.14 1.96 -19.50
CA GLU A 478 27.82 1.44 -18.32
C GLU A 478 28.37 2.61 -17.51
N THR A 479 28.05 2.67 -16.21
CA THR A 479 28.55 3.73 -15.33
C THR A 479 28.73 3.22 -13.91
N THR A 480 29.65 3.81 -13.15
CA THR A 480 29.83 3.53 -11.72
C THR A 480 28.91 4.38 -10.83
N ASN A 481 28.07 5.23 -11.42
CA ASN A 481 27.16 6.13 -10.70
C ASN A 481 25.73 5.57 -10.73
N GLU A 482 25.32 4.95 -9.62
CA GLU A 482 23.98 4.35 -9.47
C GLU A 482 22.84 5.35 -9.64
N MET A 483 22.98 6.58 -9.14
CA MET A 483 21.91 7.56 -9.26
C MET A 483 21.70 7.96 -10.72
N LEU A 484 22.81 8.26 -11.42
CA LEU A 484 22.79 8.65 -12.83
C LEU A 484 22.18 7.56 -13.72
N VAL A 485 22.57 6.29 -13.53
CA VAL A 485 22.05 5.19 -14.35
C VAL A 485 20.56 4.96 -14.11
N ARG A 486 20.10 5.09 -12.86
CA ARG A 486 18.68 4.94 -12.51
C ARG A 486 17.85 6.09 -13.07
N GLN A 487 18.35 7.32 -13.01
CA GLN A 487 17.75 8.50 -13.61
C GLN A 487 17.66 8.39 -15.13
N LEU A 488 18.74 7.94 -15.79
CA LEU A 488 18.77 7.75 -17.24
C LEU A 488 17.81 6.65 -17.69
N HIS A 489 17.76 5.54 -16.96
CA HIS A 489 16.82 4.46 -17.20
C HIS A 489 15.36 4.96 -17.10
N GLU A 490 15.03 5.72 -16.06
CA GLU A 490 13.69 6.30 -15.89
C GLU A 490 13.36 7.31 -17.01
N LEU A 491 14.33 8.15 -17.40
CA LEU A 491 14.20 9.11 -18.51
C LEU A 491 13.92 8.38 -19.83
N CYS A 492 14.61 7.27 -20.11
CA CYS A 492 14.37 6.41 -21.27
C CYS A 492 12.96 5.85 -21.27
N LEU A 493 12.52 5.26 -20.13
CA LEU A 493 11.18 4.69 -20.00
C LEU A 493 10.10 5.72 -20.22
N MET A 494 10.15 6.89 -19.57
CA MET A 494 9.11 7.93 -19.75
C MET A 494 9.12 8.57 -21.14
N SER A 495 10.24 8.48 -21.86
CA SER A 495 10.40 8.97 -23.24
C SER A 495 9.95 7.96 -24.29
N GLY A 496 9.38 6.82 -23.89
CA GLY A 496 8.89 5.79 -24.82
C GLY A 496 9.97 4.85 -25.36
N LEU A 497 11.19 4.92 -24.83
CA LEU A 497 12.29 4.09 -25.28
C LEU A 497 12.23 2.72 -24.61
N ARG A 498 12.47 1.67 -25.39
CA ARG A 498 12.57 0.32 -24.85
C ARG A 498 13.93 0.17 -24.16
N SER A 499 13.92 0.17 -22.83
CA SER A 499 15.08 -0.16 -21.99
C SER A 499 15.00 -1.60 -21.48
N ASP A 500 16.13 -2.24 -21.24
CA ASP A 500 16.24 -3.45 -20.41
C ASP A 500 16.47 -3.04 -18.94
N ASN A 501 16.27 -3.98 -18.00
CA ASN A 501 16.59 -3.71 -16.60
C ASN A 501 18.07 -3.39 -16.38
N ILE A 502 18.33 -2.53 -15.39
CA ILE A 502 19.69 -2.27 -14.90
C ILE A 502 20.28 -3.56 -14.31
N ARG A 503 21.46 -3.92 -14.83
CA ARG A 503 22.33 -4.99 -14.34
C ARG A 503 23.44 -4.37 -13.49
N VAL A 504 23.86 -5.08 -12.46
CA VAL A 504 25.00 -4.70 -11.61
C VAL A 504 26.11 -5.70 -11.89
N GLU A 505 27.28 -5.19 -12.29
CA GLU A 505 28.46 -6.00 -12.57
C GLU A 505 29.53 -5.67 -11.51
N HIS A 506 30.13 -6.72 -10.95
CA HIS A 506 31.24 -6.60 -10.02
C HIS A 506 32.51 -7.07 -10.72
N THR A 507 33.46 -6.17 -10.91
CA THR A 507 34.78 -6.52 -11.42
C THR A 507 35.72 -6.67 -10.24
N GLU A 508 36.27 -7.87 -10.05
CA GLU A 508 37.41 -8.11 -9.17
C GLU A 508 38.69 -8.02 -10.01
N GLU A 509 39.43 -6.93 -9.92
CA GLU A 509 40.84 -6.96 -10.34
C GLU A 509 41.62 -7.73 -9.28
N GLN A 510 42.36 -8.78 -9.63
CA GLN A 510 43.35 -9.43 -8.76
C GLN A 510 44.72 -8.82 -9.07
N ARG A 511 45.60 -8.62 -8.07
CA ARG A 511 47.01 -8.28 -8.38
C ARG A 511 47.96 -9.40 -8.00
N LEU A 512 48.86 -9.59 -8.95
CA LEU A 512 49.96 -10.53 -9.05
C LEU A 512 51.06 -10.22 -8.02
N PRO A 513 52.04 -11.13 -7.82
CA PRO A 513 53.22 -10.84 -7.01
C PRO A 513 53.89 -9.52 -7.46
N GLU A 514 54.55 -8.81 -6.53
CA GLU A 514 55.18 -7.46 -6.67
C GLU A 514 54.34 -6.23 -6.24
N GLY A 515 53.36 -6.43 -5.35
CA GLY A 515 52.95 -5.34 -4.42
C GLY A 515 52.04 -4.26 -5.02
N ARG A 516 51.08 -4.64 -5.83
CA ARG A 516 50.07 -3.72 -6.37
C ARG A 516 48.67 -4.30 -6.02
N VAL A 517 47.64 -3.47 -5.77
CA VAL A 517 46.23 -3.71 -5.27
C VAL A 517 45.09 -4.18 -6.23
N ALA A 518 44.37 -5.22 -5.85
CA ALA A 518 43.09 -5.65 -6.42
C ALA A 518 41.98 -4.56 -6.33
N ARG A 519 41.44 -4.07 -7.46
CA ARG A 519 40.38 -3.04 -7.49
C ARG A 519 39.02 -3.70 -7.63
N HIS A 520 38.17 -3.54 -6.63
CA HIS A 520 36.75 -3.89 -6.70
C HIS A 520 36.01 -2.69 -7.28
N SER A 521 35.46 -2.81 -8.48
CA SER A 521 34.56 -1.80 -9.04
C SER A 521 33.18 -2.39 -9.31
N THR A 522 32.16 -1.70 -8.82
CA THR A 522 30.76 -1.97 -9.18
C THR A 522 30.38 -1.04 -10.33
N SER A 523 29.98 -1.61 -11.46
CA SER A 523 29.37 -0.88 -12.56
C SER A 523 27.90 -1.25 -12.71
N TYR A 524 27.12 -0.31 -13.21
CA TYR A 524 25.70 -0.45 -13.48
C TYR A 524 25.50 -0.28 -14.97
N CYS A 525 24.87 -1.26 -15.60
CA CYS A 525 24.70 -1.26 -17.05
C CYS A 525 23.28 -1.58 -17.47
N PHE A 526 22.82 -0.97 -18.57
CA PHE A 526 21.57 -1.35 -19.21
C PHE A 526 21.62 -1.03 -20.70
N ASP A 527 20.81 -1.76 -21.47
CA ASP A 527 20.70 -1.58 -22.91
C ASP A 527 19.34 -0.94 -23.23
N PHE A 528 19.29 0.00 -24.18
CA PHE A 528 18.02 0.55 -24.65
C PHE A 528 18.02 0.79 -26.16
N SER A 529 16.82 0.87 -26.73
CA SER A 529 16.62 1.19 -28.15
C SER A 529 16.21 2.64 -28.33
N LEU A 530 16.74 3.28 -29.38
CA LEU A 530 16.34 4.63 -29.80
C LEU A 530 14.95 4.68 -30.48
N LYS A 531 14.31 3.52 -30.72
CA LYS A 531 12.96 3.47 -31.26
C LYS A 531 11.94 3.92 -30.20
N VAL A 532 11.20 4.96 -30.53
CA VAL A 532 10.17 5.54 -29.67
C VAL A 532 8.84 4.81 -29.85
N ASP A 533 8.26 4.38 -28.74
CA ASP A 533 6.87 3.94 -28.66
C ASP A 533 6.08 4.95 -27.83
N ARG A 534 5.19 5.69 -28.50
CA ARG A 534 4.37 6.75 -27.90
C ARG A 534 3.15 6.24 -27.14
N ASN A 535 2.96 4.93 -27.02
CA ASN A 535 1.86 4.40 -26.21
C ASN A 535 2.12 4.73 -24.72
N PRO A 536 1.24 5.50 -24.05
CA PRO A 536 1.42 5.89 -22.66
C PRO A 536 1.38 4.71 -21.69
N PHE A 537 0.73 3.61 -22.07
CA PHE A 537 0.56 2.44 -21.22
C PHE A 537 0.92 1.14 -21.94
N LYS A 538 1.49 0.19 -21.20
CA LYS A 538 1.74 -1.15 -21.72
C LYS A 538 1.34 -2.22 -20.72
N LEU A 539 1.06 -3.41 -21.27
CA LEU A 539 0.99 -4.63 -20.50
C LEU A 539 2.39 -5.26 -20.46
N ALA A 540 3.06 -5.16 -19.32
CA ALA A 540 4.34 -5.78 -19.08
C ALA A 540 4.15 -7.16 -18.46
N ARG A 541 4.81 -8.17 -19.03
CA ARG A 541 4.79 -9.53 -18.48
C ARG A 541 5.68 -9.60 -17.24
N VAL A 542 5.19 -10.14 -16.13
CA VAL A 542 5.99 -10.45 -14.95
C VAL A 542 6.98 -11.56 -15.32
N THR A 543 8.27 -11.31 -15.12
CA THR A 543 9.38 -12.21 -15.44
C THR A 543 9.96 -12.91 -14.21
N ALA A 544 9.96 -12.25 -13.06
CA ALA A 544 10.38 -12.83 -11.79
C ALA A 544 9.71 -12.12 -10.61
N ILE A 545 9.53 -12.86 -9.52
CA ILE A 545 9.14 -12.35 -8.20
C ILE A 545 10.05 -13.04 -7.19
N GLU A 546 10.94 -12.28 -6.54
CA GLU A 546 12.02 -12.81 -5.70
C GLU A 546 12.00 -12.12 -4.32
N PRO A 547 12.19 -12.83 -3.20
CA PRO A 547 12.41 -12.18 -1.89
C PRO A 547 13.61 -11.24 -1.95
N ALA A 548 13.53 -10.08 -1.30
CA ALA A 548 14.55 -9.04 -1.37
C ALA A 548 14.97 -8.45 0.00
N GLY A 549 14.70 -9.18 1.08
CA GLY A 549 15.11 -8.82 2.44
C GLY A 549 14.19 -7.78 3.10
N GLU A 550 14.67 -7.19 4.19
CA GLU A 550 13.95 -6.17 4.96
C GLU A 550 14.53 -4.77 4.70
N VAL A 551 13.65 -3.82 4.42
CA VAL A 551 14.01 -2.43 4.12
C VAL A 551 12.97 -1.49 4.69
N ASP A 552 13.36 -0.24 4.97
CA ASP A 552 12.41 0.80 5.38
C ASP A 552 11.38 1.06 4.28
N THR A 553 10.11 1.07 4.65
CA THR A 553 8.99 1.27 3.73
C THR A 553 8.16 2.51 4.07
N TYR A 554 7.48 2.99 3.06
CA TYR A 554 6.71 4.21 2.99
C TYR A 554 5.40 3.91 2.25
N ASP A 555 4.35 4.65 2.56
CA ASP A 555 3.12 4.64 1.79
C ASP A 555 2.69 6.07 1.46
N LEU A 556 2.07 6.22 0.30
CA LEU A 556 1.53 7.50 -0.16
C LEU A 556 0.02 7.43 -0.24
N GLN A 557 -0.59 8.53 0.19
CA GLN A 557 -2.01 8.76 -0.05
C GLN A 557 -2.18 9.88 -1.05
N VAL A 558 -2.70 9.52 -2.21
CA VAL A 558 -2.97 10.42 -3.34
C VAL A 558 -4.47 10.68 -3.47
N GLU A 559 -4.85 11.93 -3.72
CA GLU A 559 -6.22 12.38 -3.96
C GLU A 559 -6.81 11.73 -5.22
N GLN A 560 -8.03 11.19 -5.15
CA GLN A 560 -8.79 10.60 -6.27
C GLN A 560 -8.04 9.43 -6.98
N TYR A 561 -8.77 8.44 -7.49
CA TYR A 561 -8.25 7.23 -8.17
C TYR A 561 -7.33 6.31 -7.35
N GLN A 562 -6.78 6.81 -6.25
CA GLN A 562 -6.05 6.09 -5.22
C GLN A 562 -4.84 5.30 -5.74
N ASN A 563 -4.13 5.83 -6.73
CA ASN A 563 -2.94 5.22 -7.29
C ASN A 563 -1.92 6.28 -7.71
N PHE A 564 -0.68 5.85 -7.95
CA PHE A 564 0.40 6.69 -8.48
C PHE A 564 1.37 5.86 -9.31
N ILE A 565 2.31 6.52 -9.99
CA ILE A 565 3.37 5.87 -10.73
C ILE A 565 4.61 5.75 -9.84
N ALA A 566 5.09 4.53 -9.66
CA ALA A 566 6.33 4.20 -8.95
C ALA A 566 7.25 3.36 -9.85
N ASN A 567 8.49 3.80 -10.08
CA ASN A 567 9.45 3.19 -11.03
C ASN A 567 8.78 2.86 -12.39
N SER A 568 8.01 3.81 -12.94
CA SER A 568 7.23 3.62 -14.17
C SER A 568 6.19 2.48 -14.14
N ILE A 569 5.78 2.00 -12.96
CA ILE A 569 4.70 1.02 -12.75
C ILE A 569 3.52 1.70 -12.04
N ILE A 570 2.29 1.36 -12.43
CA ILE A 570 1.10 1.88 -11.75
C ILE A 570 0.86 1.04 -10.49
N VAL A 571 0.89 1.72 -9.35
CA VAL A 571 0.79 1.14 -8.01
C VAL A 571 -0.35 1.78 -7.24
N HIS A 572 -0.97 1.02 -6.35
CA HIS A 572 -2.09 1.54 -5.54
C HIS A 572 -1.59 2.24 -4.27
N ASN A 573 -2.37 3.20 -3.76
CA ASN A 573 -2.21 3.70 -2.40
C ASN A 573 -2.49 2.57 -1.42
N THR A 574 -1.64 2.34 -0.44
CA THR A 574 -1.70 1.07 0.28
C THR A 574 -2.52 1.10 1.57
N GLY A 575 -3.77 1.58 1.44
CA GLY A 575 -4.85 1.31 2.39
C GLY A 575 -5.61 -0.01 2.15
N ASP A 576 -5.21 -0.83 1.17
CA ASP A 576 -6.12 -1.76 0.46
C ASP A 576 -5.79 -3.27 0.53
N SER A 577 -4.82 -3.74 1.33
CA SER A 577 -4.73 -5.20 1.59
C SER A 577 -5.93 -5.72 2.39
N SER A 578 -6.64 -4.81 3.03
CA SER A 578 -8.01 -4.93 3.53
C SER A 578 -9.04 -5.30 2.44
N LEU A 579 -8.85 -4.86 1.19
CA LEU A 579 -9.79 -5.02 0.08
C LEU A 579 -9.85 -6.44 -0.45
N THR A 580 -8.69 -7.08 -0.68
CA THR A 580 -8.66 -8.43 -1.25
C THR A 580 -9.22 -9.46 -0.29
N LEU A 581 -8.92 -9.32 1.01
CA LEU A 581 -9.56 -10.11 2.06
C LEU A 581 -11.07 -9.81 2.16
N ALA A 582 -11.48 -8.54 2.09
CA ALA A 582 -12.90 -8.17 2.07
C ALA A 582 -13.67 -8.68 0.84
N GLN A 583 -12.99 -8.89 -0.30
CA GLN A 583 -13.58 -9.47 -1.51
C GLN A 583 -13.62 -11.00 -1.48
N THR A 584 -12.69 -11.65 -0.75
CA THR A 584 -12.58 -13.11 -0.68
C THR A 584 -13.36 -13.69 0.49
N VAL A 585 -13.53 -12.90 1.56
CA VAL A 585 -14.20 -13.31 2.79
C VAL A 585 -15.57 -12.63 2.88
N PRO A 586 -16.63 -13.39 3.15
CA PRO A 586 -17.99 -12.85 3.32
C PRO A 586 -18.12 -12.02 4.62
N LEU A 587 -17.64 -10.77 4.63
CA LEU A 587 -17.70 -9.89 5.80
C LEU A 587 -19.14 -9.56 6.24
N GLY A 588 -19.47 -9.80 7.50
CA GLY A 588 -20.73 -9.39 8.14
C GLY A 588 -20.74 -7.90 8.47
N GLY A 589 -19.57 -7.34 8.79
CA GLY A 589 -19.35 -5.90 8.87
C GLY A 589 -17.91 -5.52 9.20
N VAL A 590 -17.63 -4.22 9.20
CA VAL A 590 -16.29 -3.66 9.50
C VAL A 590 -16.32 -2.63 10.62
N VAL A 591 -15.31 -2.71 11.49
CA VAL A 591 -14.97 -1.66 12.47
C VAL A 591 -13.75 -0.90 11.98
N ILE A 592 -13.85 0.43 11.94
CA ILE A 592 -12.74 1.31 11.55
C ILE A 592 -12.04 1.86 12.78
N VAL A 593 -10.75 1.57 12.93
CA VAL A 593 -9.88 2.09 13.98
C VAL A 593 -9.21 3.37 13.51
N THR A 594 -9.32 4.43 14.31
CA THR A 594 -8.65 5.72 14.07
C THR A 594 -8.06 6.27 15.37
N THR A 595 -7.35 7.37 15.28
CA THR A 595 -6.86 8.16 16.43
C THR A 595 -7.36 9.61 16.30
N PRO A 596 -7.32 10.45 17.35
CA PRO A 596 -7.97 11.77 17.35
C PRO A 596 -7.43 12.79 16.32
N GLN A 597 -6.23 12.59 15.77
CA GLN A 597 -5.56 13.54 14.88
C GLN A 597 -6.25 13.63 13.52
N GLU A 598 -6.40 14.84 12.98
CA GLU A 598 -7.01 15.11 11.66
C GLU A 598 -6.44 14.26 10.51
N ALA A 599 -5.13 14.01 10.55
CA ALA A 599 -4.46 13.16 9.58
C ALA A 599 -4.90 11.68 9.66
N ALA A 600 -5.29 11.16 10.83
CA ALA A 600 -5.85 9.80 10.96
C ALA A 600 -7.32 9.77 10.54
N LEU A 601 -8.08 10.79 10.92
CA LEU A 601 -9.50 10.96 10.58
C LEU A 601 -9.76 10.98 9.07
N THR A 602 -8.97 11.73 8.32
CA THR A 602 -9.09 11.81 6.84
C THR A 602 -8.94 10.43 6.17
N ILE A 603 -8.19 9.53 6.79
CA ILE A 603 -7.90 8.22 6.25
C ILE A 603 -8.96 7.21 6.68
N ALA A 604 -9.43 7.29 7.93
CA ALA A 604 -10.60 6.54 8.40
C ALA A 604 -11.83 6.81 7.51
N THR A 605 -12.05 8.08 7.12
CA THR A 605 -13.11 8.47 6.17
C THR A 605 -13.00 7.76 4.82
N LYS A 606 -11.78 7.58 4.30
CA LYS A 606 -11.57 6.92 3.01
C LYS A 606 -11.64 5.39 3.10
N ALA A 607 -11.14 4.79 4.18
CA ALA A 607 -11.32 3.37 4.46
C ALA A 607 -12.82 3.05 4.53
N LEU A 608 -13.60 3.89 5.20
CA LEU A 608 -15.05 3.78 5.26
C LEU A 608 -15.70 3.88 3.87
N ALA A 609 -15.32 4.87 3.05
CA ALA A 609 -15.84 5.01 1.68
C ALA A 609 -15.52 3.79 0.80
N MET A 610 -14.37 3.16 0.99
CA MET A 610 -13.95 1.94 0.30
C MET A 610 -14.82 0.74 0.69
N PHE A 611 -15.04 0.48 1.98
CA PHE A 611 -15.92 -0.61 2.42
C PHE A 611 -17.38 -0.41 1.97
N ARG A 612 -17.87 0.85 1.88
CA ARG A 612 -19.17 1.14 1.26
C ARG A 612 -19.25 0.71 -0.20
N LYS A 613 -18.19 0.95 -0.98
CA LYS A 613 -18.14 0.54 -2.40
C LYS A 613 -18.12 -0.98 -2.58
N LEU A 614 -17.64 -1.71 -1.58
CA LEU A 614 -17.65 -3.18 -1.55
C LEU A 614 -18.96 -3.77 -0.99
N ASP A 615 -19.96 -2.94 -0.70
CA ASP A 615 -21.21 -3.36 -0.06
C ASP A 615 -21.00 -4.08 1.29
N VAL A 616 -19.94 -3.71 2.00
CA VAL A 616 -19.64 -4.21 3.35
C VAL A 616 -20.29 -3.28 4.37
N PRO A 617 -21.16 -3.79 5.28
CA PRO A 617 -21.75 -2.98 6.34
C PRO A 617 -20.70 -2.39 7.27
N ILE A 618 -20.76 -1.09 7.52
CA ILE A 618 -19.88 -0.42 8.48
C ILE A 618 -20.57 -0.44 9.83
N LEU A 619 -19.98 -1.17 10.78
CA LEU A 619 -20.50 -1.27 12.15
C LEU A 619 -20.22 0.01 12.94
N GLY A 620 -19.13 0.72 12.62
CA GLY A 620 -18.84 2.03 13.20
C GLY A 620 -17.35 2.33 13.30
N ILE A 621 -17.06 3.44 13.97
CA ILE A 621 -15.70 3.95 14.19
C ILE A 621 -15.35 3.86 15.68
N VAL A 622 -14.18 3.32 15.98
CA VAL A 622 -13.57 3.37 17.32
C VAL A 622 -12.35 4.29 17.28
N GLU A 623 -12.28 5.22 18.22
CA GLU A 623 -11.12 6.08 18.40
C GLU A 623 -10.19 5.43 19.44
N ASN A 624 -8.99 5.05 19.02
CA ASN A 624 -7.96 4.50 19.88
C ASN A 624 -6.96 5.58 20.30
N MET A 625 -6.26 5.34 21.42
CA MET A 625 -5.32 6.30 22.00
C MET A 625 -5.95 7.68 22.20
N SER A 626 -7.23 7.73 22.58
CA SER A 626 -8.03 8.96 22.63
C SER A 626 -7.56 9.92 23.72
N TYR A 627 -7.29 9.39 24.90
CA TYR A 627 -6.87 10.15 26.08
C TYR A 627 -6.01 9.28 26.99
N PHE A 628 -5.15 9.90 27.77
CA PHE A 628 -4.46 9.30 28.89
C PHE A 628 -5.28 9.54 30.17
N LEU A 629 -5.50 8.49 30.97
CA LEU A 629 -6.17 8.62 32.27
C LEU A 629 -5.11 8.69 33.37
N CYS A 630 -5.01 9.82 34.07
CA CYS A 630 -4.07 9.96 35.16
C CYS A 630 -4.45 9.04 36.32
N THR A 631 -3.59 8.09 36.66
CA THR A 631 -3.83 7.12 37.74
C THR A 631 -3.77 7.74 39.15
N HIS A 632 -3.23 8.96 39.28
CA HIS A 632 -3.15 9.68 40.56
C HIS A 632 -4.41 10.51 40.87
N CYS A 633 -4.99 11.18 39.87
CA CYS A 633 -6.13 12.10 40.07
C CYS A 633 -7.40 11.72 39.30
N GLY A 634 -7.36 10.73 38.40
CA GLY A 634 -8.48 10.30 37.56
C GLY A 634 -8.81 11.25 36.40
N GLU A 635 -8.00 12.29 36.17
CA GLU A 635 -8.23 13.27 35.10
C GLU A 635 -7.85 12.71 33.72
N LYS A 636 -8.66 13.04 32.70
CA LYS A 636 -8.40 12.68 31.30
C LYS A 636 -7.55 13.75 30.62
N SER A 637 -6.35 13.37 30.20
CA SER A 637 -5.44 14.20 29.40
C SER A 637 -5.50 13.79 27.93
N TYR A 638 -5.93 14.70 27.05
CA TYR A 638 -6.02 14.43 25.62
C TYR A 638 -4.72 14.81 24.91
N ILE A 639 -3.82 13.84 24.77
CA ILE A 639 -2.45 14.05 24.27
C ILE A 639 -2.43 14.50 22.80
N PHE A 640 -3.36 14.00 21.98
CA PHE A 640 -3.32 14.19 20.53
C PHE A 640 -4.35 15.18 19.99
N SER A 641 -5.61 15.03 20.38
CA SER A 641 -6.77 15.89 20.08
C SER A 641 -8.00 15.27 20.77
N THR A 642 -9.19 15.86 20.61
CA THR A 642 -10.44 15.38 21.22
C THR A 642 -11.55 15.18 20.19
N GLY A 643 -12.28 14.07 20.29
CA GLY A 643 -13.55 13.87 19.58
C GLY A 643 -13.43 13.80 18.06
N GLY A 644 -12.26 13.46 17.53
CA GLY A 644 -12.02 13.35 16.10
C GLY A 644 -12.88 12.26 15.45
N GLY A 645 -12.80 11.04 15.98
CA GLY A 645 -13.54 9.88 15.51
C GLY A 645 -15.05 10.07 15.63
N ARG A 646 -15.51 10.71 16.71
CA ARG A 646 -16.94 11.05 16.90
C ARG A 646 -17.43 12.02 15.82
N ARG A 647 -16.66 13.08 15.52
CA ARG A 647 -17.00 14.02 14.44
C ARG A 647 -17.09 13.33 13.09
N VAL A 648 -16.13 12.46 12.76
CA VAL A 648 -16.13 11.69 11.50
C VAL A 648 -17.32 10.73 11.44
N ALA A 649 -17.63 10.04 12.54
CA ALA A 649 -18.77 9.13 12.63
C ALA A 649 -20.09 9.87 12.34
N SER A 650 -20.31 11.02 12.99
CA SER A 650 -21.48 11.87 12.73
C SER A 650 -21.53 12.40 11.30
N MET A 651 -20.41 12.89 10.78
CA MET A 651 -20.32 13.43 9.41
C MET A 651 -20.66 12.38 8.36
N LEU A 652 -20.26 11.13 8.59
CA LEU A 652 -20.45 10.04 7.63
C LEU A 652 -21.72 9.23 7.89
N ASN A 653 -22.53 9.60 8.89
CA ASN A 653 -23.71 8.86 9.31
C ASN A 653 -23.40 7.39 9.60
N VAL A 654 -22.42 7.16 10.48
CA VAL A 654 -22.08 5.83 11.03
C VAL A 654 -21.95 5.94 12.55
N ASP A 655 -22.05 4.81 13.23
CA ASP A 655 -22.00 4.77 14.68
C ASP A 655 -20.60 5.03 15.25
N PHE A 656 -20.58 5.73 16.39
CA PHE A 656 -19.37 5.92 17.18
C PHE A 656 -19.31 4.88 18.29
N LEU A 657 -18.38 3.94 18.15
CA LEU A 657 -18.31 2.74 18.97
C LEU A 657 -17.60 2.98 20.32
N GLY A 658 -16.78 4.03 20.43
CA GLY A 658 -16.18 4.42 21.71
C GLY A 658 -14.80 5.04 21.58
N GLU A 659 -14.24 5.38 22.75
CA GLU A 659 -12.89 5.94 22.93
C GLU A 659 -12.09 4.99 23.80
N ILE A 660 -10.96 4.50 23.29
CA ILE A 660 -10.03 3.65 24.03
C ILE A 660 -8.87 4.51 24.54
N PRO A 661 -8.53 4.46 25.85
CA PRO A 661 -7.47 5.27 26.40
C PRO A 661 -6.08 4.81 25.94
N LEU A 662 -5.13 5.74 25.89
CA LEU A 662 -3.71 5.45 25.83
C LEU A 662 -3.24 5.17 27.26
N GLU A 663 -3.23 3.90 27.65
CA GLU A 663 -2.90 3.49 29.03
C GLU A 663 -1.83 2.39 29.03
N THR A 664 -0.92 2.46 29.99
CA THR A 664 0.29 1.63 30.08
C THR A 664 -0.01 0.15 30.29
N ARG A 665 -0.98 -0.18 31.14
CA ARG A 665 -1.47 -1.56 31.37
C ARG A 665 -1.96 -2.18 30.08
N ILE A 666 -2.68 -1.47 29.21
CA ILE A 666 -3.13 -2.02 27.90
C ILE A 666 -1.93 -2.51 27.08
N ARG A 667 -0.85 -1.70 27.03
CA ARG A 667 0.40 -2.01 26.33
C ARG A 667 1.17 -3.15 27.02
N GLU A 668 1.37 -3.07 28.33
CA GLU A 668 2.07 -4.09 29.14
C GLU A 668 1.43 -5.47 29.03
N GLN A 669 0.11 -5.51 29.14
CA GLN A 669 -0.66 -6.74 29.08
C GLN A 669 -0.66 -7.37 27.68
N SER A 670 -0.61 -6.54 26.64
CA SER A 670 -0.41 -7.01 25.27
C SER A 670 0.95 -7.68 25.09
N ASP A 671 2.03 -7.11 25.63
CA ASP A 671 3.38 -7.70 25.54
C ASP A 671 3.53 -8.99 26.37
N LEU A 672 2.83 -9.06 27.51
CA LEU A 672 2.82 -10.23 28.39
C LEU A 672 1.94 -11.38 27.86
N GLY A 673 1.20 -11.16 26.76
CA GLY A 673 0.32 -12.17 26.18
C GLY A 673 -0.98 -12.40 26.94
N ALA A 674 -1.39 -11.43 27.77
CA ALA A 674 -2.60 -11.52 28.58
C ALA A 674 -3.42 -10.24 28.39
N PRO A 675 -4.29 -10.15 27.36
CA PRO A 675 -5.03 -8.93 27.04
C PRO A 675 -5.73 -8.32 28.26
N VAL A 676 -5.83 -6.98 28.34
CA VAL A 676 -6.28 -6.29 29.56
C VAL A 676 -7.65 -6.75 30.05
N VAL A 677 -8.53 -7.15 29.13
CA VAL A 677 -9.86 -7.69 29.44
C VAL A 677 -9.78 -9.03 30.18
N ALA A 678 -8.78 -9.86 29.86
CA ALA A 678 -8.53 -11.13 30.54
C ALA A 678 -7.73 -10.94 31.83
N ALA A 679 -6.67 -10.13 31.81
CA ALA A 679 -5.79 -9.93 32.95
C ALA A 679 -6.45 -9.12 34.08
N PHE A 680 -7.26 -8.12 33.73
CA PHE A 680 -7.90 -7.22 34.68
C PHE A 680 -9.38 -7.00 34.34
N PRO A 681 -10.24 -8.03 34.47
CA PRO A 681 -11.62 -8.01 33.95
C PRO A 681 -12.53 -6.94 34.57
N ASN A 682 -12.19 -6.44 35.76
CA ASN A 682 -12.97 -5.42 36.47
C ASN A 682 -12.35 -4.02 36.39
N SER A 683 -11.26 -3.86 35.62
CA SER A 683 -10.58 -2.58 35.46
C SER A 683 -11.40 -1.59 34.59
N PRO A 684 -11.18 -0.28 34.74
CA PRO A 684 -11.79 0.72 33.87
C PRO A 684 -11.52 0.43 32.38
N GLU A 685 -10.29 0.02 32.04
CA GLU A 685 -9.88 -0.28 30.67
C GLU A 685 -10.64 -1.50 30.10
N ALA A 686 -10.78 -2.56 30.90
CA ALA A 686 -11.53 -3.75 30.52
C ALA A 686 -13.02 -3.46 30.31
N ASN A 687 -13.62 -2.62 31.17
CA ASN A 687 -15.01 -2.21 31.03
C ASN A 687 -15.24 -1.41 29.73
N ILE A 688 -14.30 -0.53 29.35
CA ILE A 688 -14.36 0.20 28.08
C ILE A 688 -14.35 -0.78 26.89
N PHE A 689 -13.49 -1.80 26.91
CA PHE A 689 -13.47 -2.82 25.85
C PHE A 689 -14.72 -3.70 25.84
N LYS A 690 -15.32 -4.00 27.00
CA LYS A 690 -16.61 -4.70 27.10
C LYS A 690 -17.75 -3.87 26.53
N ASP A 691 -17.80 -2.58 26.83
CA ASP A 691 -18.79 -1.66 26.26
C ASP A 691 -18.63 -1.52 24.74
N PHE A 692 -17.38 -1.46 24.26
CA PHE A 692 -17.07 -1.46 22.84
C PHE A 692 -17.53 -2.76 22.16
N ALA A 693 -17.21 -3.91 22.73
CA ALA A 693 -17.62 -5.22 22.22
C ALA A 693 -19.14 -5.37 22.19
N PHE A 694 -19.82 -4.89 23.23
CA PHE A 694 -21.27 -4.84 23.30
C PHE A 694 -21.87 -4.06 22.14
N ARG A 695 -21.39 -2.83 21.88
CA ARG A 695 -21.87 -2.03 20.74
C ARG A 695 -21.62 -2.70 19.39
N VAL A 696 -20.46 -3.33 19.20
CA VAL A 696 -20.16 -4.09 17.97
C VAL A 696 -21.13 -5.25 17.79
N ALA A 697 -21.46 -5.98 18.87
CA ALA A 697 -22.43 -7.08 18.86
C ALA A 697 -23.88 -6.62 18.61
N GLY A 698 -24.27 -5.45 19.10
CA GLY A 698 -25.57 -4.84 18.78
C GLY A 698 -25.66 -4.48 17.29
N MET A 699 -24.62 -3.82 16.75
CA MET A 699 -24.58 -3.41 15.34
C MET A 699 -24.63 -4.58 14.36
N ILE A 700 -23.91 -5.66 14.65
CA ILE A 700 -23.97 -6.86 13.80
C ILE A 700 -25.35 -7.54 13.88
N SER A 701 -26.03 -7.47 15.03
CA SER A 701 -27.41 -7.98 15.18
C SER A 701 -28.40 -7.16 14.35
N ILE A 702 -28.26 -5.84 14.33
CA ILE A 702 -29.05 -4.94 13.45
C ILE A 702 -28.83 -5.30 11.97
N VAL A 703 -27.56 -5.48 11.56
CA VAL A 703 -27.22 -5.85 10.18
C VAL A 703 -27.79 -7.22 9.81
N ALA A 704 -27.70 -8.20 10.73
CA ALA A 704 -28.24 -9.54 10.50
C ALA A 704 -29.75 -9.50 10.33
N TYR A 705 -30.46 -8.81 11.22
CA TYR A 705 -31.90 -8.66 11.14
C TYR A 705 -32.34 -7.97 9.84
N ALA A 706 -31.66 -6.90 9.42
CA ALA A 706 -31.97 -6.18 8.19
C ALA A 706 -31.77 -7.03 6.92
N LYS A 707 -30.91 -8.04 6.97
CA LYS A 707 -30.66 -8.98 5.87
C LYS A 707 -31.64 -10.15 5.85
N VAL A 708 -32.10 -10.61 7.01
CA VAL A 708 -33.10 -11.69 7.13
C VAL A 708 -34.52 -11.17 6.84
N SER A 709 -34.78 -9.89 7.08
CA SER A 709 -36.10 -9.26 6.88
C SER A 709 -36.33 -8.74 5.44
N LYS A 710 -35.35 -8.88 4.55
CA LYS A 710 -35.44 -8.58 3.11
C LYS A 710 -35.58 -9.87 2.33
#